data_AF-A0A2D9TAB7-F1
#
_entry.id   AF-A0A2D9TAB7-F1
#
_cell.length_a   1.000
_cell.length_b   1.000
_cell.length_c   1.000
_cell.angle_alpha   90.00
_cell.angle_beta   90.00
_cell.angle_gamma   90.00
#
_symmetry.space_group_name_H-M   'P 1'
#
loop_
_entity.id
_entity.type
_entity.pdbx_description
1 polymer ?
#
loop_
_entity_poly.entity_id
_entity_poly.type
_entity_poly.pdbx_seq_one_letter_code
_entity_poly.pdbx_strand_id
1 'polypeptide(L)'
;MTQRLSRALGALALMILASCSSDPLTQVMLVIDTDLKVPQEISAIRLEIQHPDATYTPFQQSFNEADLPLQVALVHRGGPLGVVRVSVNGLASADDETVLIQRRAEFTFVRGEVRELRIDLLKSCEGIVCERTESCAAEGCRPLLVTEDELAPWRGAARLDGGPEMDMSPDAGDGCVEDVERCDGVDNDCDGAVDEDDPDIDFQTDPGNCGGCGTACVGDPTNASLMCRGGVCTLVCDDGFDDCDTDEDNGCEADLATADTCLDCGTTCAGDTPVCDLDGCIGACPEGTYECSGTCANLATSVVHCKSCGNTCGSDTNASPYCGADGCALRCDAGYFDCDGSPGCETRLRDNTDCGACGNTCSGDNATTTCASGTCAIAMCTGTFQDCDGDPMTGCEVNAATSLLHCGACGNACPADPANAAPVCTAGACGLVCDAGYRDCNGDIADGCEVRLDSPTSCGSCGTVCGVTRPLCAARPDGSYACVADCDAGQTSCTNALGDTTCVDLTSDIGNCGGCGTTCAGALNATPTCSASTCGTSCETGFRDCDGDGTSCEATVPSLAHCGGCNMPCSPVSNATIACNAPNCVIAGCTGTYRNCDSMYANGCETDTATSVGNCGTCGRSCTAGANVAEVTCAAAACAIVDCEPGWADCDGDFATGCEIQLGTRDHCSTCGDRCQGPRGNRCCPDGTGGFACGNGADC
;
A
#
# COMPACT_ATOMS: atom_id res chain seq x y z
N MET A 1 43.51 -48.28 24.68
CA MET A 1 43.16 -48.72 26.04
C MET A 1 41.86 -48.00 26.42
N THR A 2 40.69 -48.51 25.98
CA THR A 2 39.75 -49.38 26.76
C THR A 2 39.18 -48.65 27.99
N GLN A 3 37.87 -48.43 28.22
CA GLN A 3 36.62 -48.91 27.64
C GLN A 3 35.43 -48.10 28.24
N ARG A 4 34.47 -47.73 27.38
CA ARG A 4 32.98 -47.78 27.50
C ARG A 4 32.22 -47.30 28.76
N LEU A 5 31.34 -46.31 28.52
CA LEU A 5 29.86 -46.29 28.69
C LEU A 5 29.18 -47.02 29.88
N SER A 6 28.43 -46.25 30.71
CA SER A 6 26.94 -46.24 30.77
C SER A 6 26.34 -45.92 32.16
N ARG A 7 25.54 -44.84 32.20
CA ARG A 7 24.30 -44.53 32.97
C ARG A 7 23.99 -45.26 34.29
N ALA A 8 23.74 -44.49 35.37
CA ALA A 8 22.49 -44.57 36.15
C ALA A 8 22.26 -43.28 36.99
N LEU A 9 21.00 -42.81 36.99
CA LEU A 9 20.42 -41.65 37.68
C LEU A 9 20.43 -41.77 39.21
N GLY A 10 20.38 -40.62 39.91
CA GLY A 10 19.90 -40.56 41.30
C GLY A 10 20.19 -39.26 42.06
N ALA A 11 19.44 -38.21 41.74
CA ALA A 11 19.06 -37.04 42.57
C ALA A 11 20.07 -36.49 43.63
N LEU A 12 20.70 -35.36 43.29
CA LEU A 12 21.37 -34.48 44.26
C LEU A 12 20.52 -33.21 44.46
N ALA A 13 20.14 -32.96 45.71
CA ALA A 13 19.46 -31.76 46.17
C ALA A 13 20.30 -30.51 45.89
N LEU A 14 19.70 -29.50 45.25
CA LEU A 14 20.28 -28.17 45.08
C LEU A 14 19.34 -27.15 45.72
N MET A 15 19.77 -26.61 46.86
CA MET A 15 19.19 -25.40 47.44
C MET A 15 19.38 -24.24 46.46
N ILE A 16 18.28 -23.64 46.02
CA ILE A 16 18.28 -22.34 45.34
C ILE A 16 17.60 -21.35 46.29
N LEU A 17 18.41 -20.45 46.85
CA LEU A 17 17.96 -19.21 47.49
C LEU A 17 17.38 -18.32 46.39
N ALA A 18 16.05 -18.28 46.26
CA ALA A 18 15.37 -17.27 45.48
C ALA A 18 15.48 -15.93 46.23
N SER A 19 16.38 -15.08 45.75
CA SER A 19 16.43 -13.66 46.11
C SER A 19 15.19 -13.00 45.52
N CYS A 20 14.27 -12.50 46.35
CA CYS A 20 13.20 -11.61 45.90
C CYS A 20 13.84 -10.32 45.37
N SER A 21 13.93 -10.17 44.05
CA SER A 21 14.21 -8.90 43.40
C SER A 21 12.89 -8.14 43.32
N SER A 22 12.64 -7.20 44.23
CA SER A 22 11.62 -6.18 44.00
C SER A 22 12.22 -5.15 43.05
N ASP A 23 12.10 -5.40 41.75
CA ASP A 23 12.53 -4.40 40.76
C ASP A 23 11.76 -3.10 41.05
N PRO A 24 12.43 -1.95 41.07
CA PRO A 24 11.78 -0.69 41.41
C PRO A 24 10.68 -0.36 40.39
N LEU A 25 9.52 0.06 40.89
CA LEU A 25 8.33 0.34 40.09
C LEU A 25 8.62 1.48 39.10
N THR A 26 8.36 1.24 37.81
CA THR A 26 8.49 2.23 36.75
C THR A 26 7.10 2.77 36.43
N GLN A 27 6.79 3.99 36.87
CA GLN A 27 5.43 4.53 36.85
C GLN A 27 5.41 6.04 36.62
N VAL A 28 4.39 6.53 35.92
CA VAL A 28 4.05 7.95 35.87
C VAL A 28 2.65 8.14 36.46
N MET A 29 2.54 9.04 37.43
CA MET A 29 1.28 9.49 37.99
C MET A 29 0.80 10.71 37.20
N LEU A 30 -0.30 10.56 36.48
CA LEU A 30 -0.94 11.66 35.77
C LEU A 30 -1.85 12.40 36.75
N VAL A 31 -1.56 13.68 37.01
CA VAL A 31 -2.33 14.54 37.91
C VAL A 31 -3.07 15.57 37.07
N ILE A 32 -4.39 15.44 36.99
CA ILE A 32 -5.25 16.29 36.15
C ILE A 32 -6.02 17.25 37.04
N ASP A 33 -5.94 18.54 36.72
CA ASP A 33 -6.61 19.61 37.46
C ASP A 33 -7.27 20.59 36.47
N THR A 34 -8.16 21.45 36.93
CA THR A 34 -8.87 22.42 36.07
C THR A 34 -9.28 23.69 36.82
N ASP A 35 -9.30 24.82 36.13
CA ASP A 35 -9.83 26.09 36.65
C ASP A 35 -11.24 26.43 36.10
N LEU A 36 -11.84 25.52 35.33
CA LEU A 36 -13.23 25.60 34.89
C LEU A 36 -14.17 25.22 36.03
N LYS A 37 -15.41 25.73 35.98
CA LYS A 37 -16.40 25.40 37.00
C LYS A 37 -16.92 23.97 36.84
N VAL A 38 -16.76 23.15 37.87
CA VAL A 38 -17.28 21.77 37.91
C VAL A 38 -18.54 21.72 38.76
N PRO A 39 -19.67 21.13 38.30
CA PRO A 39 -19.92 20.52 36.99
C PRO A 39 -20.65 21.47 36.01
N GLN A 40 -20.52 22.80 36.13
CA GLN A 40 -21.31 23.72 35.29
C GLN A 40 -20.70 23.99 33.90
N GLU A 41 -19.38 23.89 33.78
CA GLU A 41 -18.63 24.12 32.54
C GLU A 41 -17.98 22.82 32.05
N ILE A 42 -17.43 21.99 32.95
CA ILE A 42 -16.82 20.69 32.66
C ILE A 42 -17.25 19.65 33.71
N SER A 43 -17.58 18.44 33.27
CA SER A 43 -18.03 17.32 34.15
C SER A 43 -17.39 15.98 33.82
N ALA A 44 -16.70 15.87 32.68
CA ALA A 44 -16.02 14.65 32.30
C ALA A 44 -14.69 14.92 31.58
N ILE A 45 -13.76 13.97 31.69
CA ILE A 45 -12.55 13.94 30.88
C ILE A 45 -12.56 12.70 29.99
N ARG A 46 -12.00 12.82 28.79
CA ARG A 46 -11.59 11.69 27.96
C ARG A 46 -10.08 11.66 27.88
N LEU A 47 -9.50 10.57 28.40
CA LEU A 47 -8.08 10.29 28.37
C LEU A 47 -7.78 9.32 27.22
N GLU A 48 -6.87 9.70 26.33
CA GLU A 48 -6.37 8.85 25.25
C GLU A 48 -4.88 8.64 25.45
N ILE A 49 -4.48 7.39 25.66
CA ILE A 49 -3.07 7.02 25.84
C ILE A 49 -2.64 6.26 24.60
N GLN A 50 -1.60 6.78 23.94
CA GLN A 50 -0.91 6.13 22.84
C GLN A 50 0.42 5.56 23.34
N HIS A 51 0.55 4.25 23.25
CA HIS A 51 1.75 3.53 23.62
C HIS A 51 2.84 3.62 22.54
N PRO A 52 4.12 3.30 22.84
CA PRO A 52 5.20 3.31 21.86
C PRO A 52 4.99 2.34 20.68
N ASP A 53 4.10 1.34 20.82
CA ASP A 53 3.71 0.39 19.79
C ASP A 53 2.49 0.86 18.95
N ALA A 54 2.09 2.13 19.13
CA ALA A 54 0.95 2.77 18.49
C ALA A 54 -0.44 2.18 18.84
N THR A 55 -0.54 1.39 19.92
CA THR A 55 -1.85 1.01 20.49
C THR A 55 -2.49 2.17 21.24
N TYR A 56 -3.83 2.25 21.21
CA TYR A 56 -4.61 3.32 21.83
C TYR A 56 -5.54 2.75 22.91
N THR A 57 -5.59 3.40 24.06
CA THR A 57 -6.55 3.07 25.13
C THR A 57 -7.32 4.34 25.50
N PRO A 58 -8.56 4.49 24.98
CA PRO A 58 -9.44 5.57 25.40
C PRO A 58 -10.16 5.18 26.70
N PHE A 59 -10.26 6.12 27.64
CA PHE A 59 -11.04 6.00 28.85
C PHE A 59 -11.72 7.34 29.14
N GLN A 60 -13.02 7.31 29.44
CA GLN A 60 -13.79 8.51 29.79
C GLN A 60 -14.25 8.39 31.23
N GLN A 61 -14.08 9.46 32.01
CA GLN A 61 -14.43 9.50 33.42
C GLN A 61 -15.14 10.81 33.73
N SER A 62 -16.35 10.71 34.29
CA SER A 62 -17.05 11.84 34.89
C SER A 62 -16.51 12.11 36.29
N PHE A 63 -16.50 13.38 36.72
CA PHE A 63 -15.92 13.79 38.00
C PHE A 63 -16.64 15.02 38.57
N ASN A 64 -16.56 15.19 39.89
CA ASN A 64 -17.03 16.36 40.62
C ASN A 64 -15.86 17.19 41.17
N GLU A 65 -16.16 18.38 41.70
CA GLU A 65 -15.14 19.28 42.28
C GLU A 65 -14.34 18.61 43.41
N ALA A 66 -14.95 17.68 44.16
CA ALA A 66 -14.29 16.93 45.24
C ALA A 66 -13.24 15.91 44.75
N ASP A 67 -13.30 15.52 43.47
CA ASP A 67 -12.41 14.51 42.88
C ASP A 67 -11.12 15.12 42.30
N LEU A 68 -11.02 16.46 42.29
CA LEU A 68 -9.85 17.17 41.78
C LEU A 68 -8.76 17.36 42.86
N PRO A 69 -7.48 17.17 42.51
CA PRO A 69 -6.98 16.74 41.21
C PRO A 69 -7.15 15.24 40.99
N LEU A 70 -7.61 14.86 39.79
CA LEU A 70 -7.75 13.47 39.37
C LEU A 70 -6.36 12.82 39.23
N GLN A 71 -6.23 11.58 39.67
CA GLN A 71 -4.96 10.85 39.66
C GLN A 71 -5.11 9.54 38.90
N VAL A 72 -4.34 9.40 37.82
CA VAL A 72 -4.31 8.19 36.99
C VAL A 72 -2.90 7.60 36.97
N ALA A 73 -2.78 6.35 37.40
CA ALA A 73 -1.51 5.64 37.45
C ALA A 73 -1.20 4.95 36.12
N LEU A 74 -0.11 5.36 35.46
CA LEU A 74 0.43 4.68 34.29
C LEU A 74 1.61 3.81 34.72
N VAL A 75 1.43 2.49 34.71
CA VAL A 75 2.44 1.52 35.16
C VAL A 75 3.04 0.79 33.98
N HIS A 76 4.37 0.81 33.85
CA HIS A 76 5.04 0.04 32.80
C HIS A 76 5.31 -1.39 33.27
N ARG A 77 4.56 -2.36 32.72
CA ARG A 77 4.66 -3.80 33.05
C ARG A 77 5.56 -4.62 32.11
N GLY A 78 6.37 -3.97 31.26
CA GLY A 78 7.30 -4.60 30.31
C GLY A 78 7.18 -4.05 28.88
N GLY A 79 8.19 -4.28 28.03
CA GLY A 79 8.30 -3.73 26.67
C GLY A 79 9.43 -2.69 26.50
N PRO A 80 9.68 -2.17 25.28
CA PRO A 80 10.66 -1.10 25.08
C PRO A 80 10.19 0.21 25.72
N LEU A 81 11.09 0.86 26.47
CA LEU A 81 10.88 2.23 26.96
C LEU A 81 10.94 3.17 25.75
N GLY A 82 9.80 3.65 25.30
CA GLY A 82 9.65 4.61 24.21
C GLY A 82 8.75 5.78 24.60
N VAL A 83 8.50 6.67 23.65
CA VAL A 83 7.64 7.85 23.87
C VAL A 83 6.19 7.41 24.03
N VAL A 84 5.60 7.77 25.16
CA VAL A 84 4.17 7.64 25.45
C VAL A 84 3.53 8.99 25.19
N ARG A 85 2.46 9.02 24.39
CA ARG A 85 1.67 10.22 24.15
C ARG A 85 0.35 10.13 24.90
N VAL A 86 0.04 11.16 25.67
CA VAL A 86 -1.21 11.28 26.42
C VAL A 86 -1.97 12.50 25.92
N SER A 87 -3.26 12.32 25.63
CA SER A 87 -4.21 13.38 25.33
C SER A 87 -5.32 13.39 26.38
N VAL A 88 -5.51 14.54 27.04
CA VAL A 88 -6.57 14.78 28.01
C VAL A 88 -7.53 15.79 27.41
N ASN A 89 -8.75 15.34 27.13
CA ASN A 89 -9.83 16.17 26.61
C ASN A 89 -10.82 16.47 27.75
N GLY A 90 -11.05 17.74 28.06
CA GLY A 90 -12.11 18.16 28.97
C GLY A 90 -13.43 18.33 28.23
N LEU A 91 -14.49 17.67 28.69
CA LEU A 91 -15.77 17.57 28.01
C LEU A 91 -16.83 18.49 28.65
N ALA A 92 -17.61 19.16 27.81
CA ALA A 92 -18.63 20.11 28.24
C ALA A 92 -19.75 19.41 29.01
N SER A 93 -20.19 20.02 30.11
CA SER A 93 -21.27 19.46 30.94
C SER A 93 -22.66 19.45 30.32
N ALA A 94 -22.81 20.03 29.14
CA ALA A 94 -24.08 20.01 28.42
C ALA A 94 -24.37 18.65 27.77
N ASP A 95 -23.33 17.92 27.37
CA ASP A 95 -23.44 16.70 26.57
C ASP A 95 -22.41 15.61 26.89
N ASP A 96 -21.40 15.90 27.74
CA ASP A 96 -20.27 15.01 28.03
C ASP A 96 -19.57 14.45 26.77
N GLU A 97 -19.67 15.16 25.64
CA GLU A 97 -19.08 14.79 24.34
C GLU A 97 -18.26 15.92 23.73
N THR A 98 -18.71 17.17 23.86
CA THR A 98 -18.05 18.33 23.26
C THR A 98 -16.73 18.64 23.97
N VAL A 99 -15.60 18.51 23.25
CA VAL A 99 -14.27 18.84 23.79
C VAL A 99 -14.11 20.35 23.90
N LEU A 100 -14.06 20.86 25.13
CA LEU A 100 -13.81 22.28 25.41
C LEU A 100 -12.31 22.61 25.36
N ILE A 101 -11.49 21.72 25.92
CA ILE A 101 -10.04 21.90 26.07
C ILE A 101 -9.34 20.57 25.78
N GLN A 102 -8.29 20.62 24.96
CA GLN A 102 -7.42 19.47 24.73
C GLN A 102 -5.99 19.79 25.19
N ARG A 103 -5.46 18.95 26.07
CA ARG A 103 -4.06 18.98 26.51
C ARG A 103 -3.35 17.71 26.07
N ARG A 104 -2.17 17.85 25.48
CA ARG A 104 -1.37 16.74 24.99
C ARG A 104 0.04 16.83 25.58
N ALA A 105 0.62 15.68 25.89
CA ALA A 105 1.98 15.56 26.39
C ALA A 105 2.63 14.27 25.87
N GLU A 106 3.93 14.33 25.64
CA GLU A 106 4.78 13.21 25.27
C GLU A 106 5.86 13.04 26.34
N PHE A 107 6.03 11.83 26.86
CA PHE A 107 7.06 11.55 27.87
C PHE A 107 7.61 10.14 27.71
N THR A 108 8.76 9.87 28.34
CA THR A 108 9.31 8.52 28.46
C THR A 108 9.39 8.15 29.94
N PHE A 109 9.07 6.89 30.27
CA PHE A 109 9.21 6.40 31.64
C PHE A 109 10.67 6.44 32.11
N VAL A 110 10.89 6.90 33.34
CA VAL A 110 12.18 6.81 34.02
C VAL A 110 12.28 5.46 34.72
N ARG A 111 13.23 4.62 34.29
CA ARG A 111 13.35 3.25 34.78
C ARG A 111 13.57 3.23 36.29
N GLY A 112 12.68 2.53 36.98
CA GLY A 112 12.76 2.31 38.42
C GLY A 112 12.32 3.50 39.26
N GLU A 113 11.61 4.46 38.67
CA GLU A 113 11.15 5.64 39.39
C GLU A 113 9.64 5.90 39.19
N VAL A 114 9.04 6.53 40.20
CA VAL A 114 7.68 7.05 40.13
C VAL A 114 7.76 8.56 39.90
N ARG A 115 7.24 9.00 38.77
CA ARG A 115 7.28 10.40 38.31
C ARG A 115 5.88 10.97 38.23
N GLU A 116 5.75 12.28 38.35
CA GLU A 116 4.49 13.01 38.25
C GLU A 116 4.45 13.78 36.93
N LEU A 117 3.36 13.63 36.20
CA LEU A 117 3.01 14.47 35.05
C LEU A 117 1.73 15.24 35.38
N ARG A 118 1.84 16.55 35.56
CA ARG A 118 0.70 17.41 35.84
C ARG A 118 0.12 18.02 34.56
N ILE A 119 -1.19 17.87 34.37
CA ILE A 119 -1.94 18.41 33.24
C ILE A 119 -3.11 19.24 33.76
N ASP A 120 -2.94 20.56 33.75
CA ASP A 120 -4.04 21.48 34.06
C ASP A 120 -4.85 21.81 32.77
N LEU A 121 -6.16 21.59 32.83
CA LEU A 121 -7.15 22.00 31.82
C LEU A 121 -7.56 23.44 32.13
N LEU A 122 -6.91 24.40 31.49
CA LEU A 122 -7.10 25.81 31.78
C LEU A 122 -8.17 26.43 30.88
N LYS A 123 -9.03 27.26 31.44
CA LYS A 123 -10.03 28.05 30.71
C LYS A 123 -9.40 28.97 29.68
N SER A 124 -8.18 29.45 29.95
CA SER A 124 -7.40 30.20 28.97
C SER A 124 -7.07 29.41 27.70
N CYS A 125 -7.17 28.07 27.73
CA CYS A 125 -6.94 27.19 26.60
C CYS A 125 -8.23 26.79 25.84
N GLU A 126 -9.40 27.28 26.26
CA GLU A 126 -10.66 27.03 25.56
C GLU A 126 -10.60 27.63 24.14
N GLY A 127 -10.75 26.78 23.12
CA GLY A 127 -10.69 27.17 21.71
C GLY A 127 -9.29 27.54 21.18
N ILE A 128 -8.21 27.34 21.96
CA ILE A 128 -6.84 27.52 21.47
C ILE A 128 -6.38 26.27 20.73
N VAL A 129 -6.00 26.44 19.46
CA VAL A 129 -5.42 25.38 18.63
C VAL A 129 -3.92 25.63 18.48
N CYS A 130 -3.11 24.73 19.03
CA CYS A 130 -1.65 24.76 18.90
C CYS A 130 -1.16 23.91 17.71
N GLU A 131 0.10 24.08 17.32
CA GLU A 131 0.71 23.28 16.26
C GLU A 131 0.73 21.77 16.61
N ARG A 132 0.99 20.92 15.61
CA ARG A 132 0.99 19.46 15.77
C ARG A 132 1.97 18.96 16.85
N THR A 133 3.05 19.70 17.10
CA THR A 133 4.09 19.39 18.08
C THR A 133 3.95 20.18 19.39
N GLU A 134 2.80 20.85 19.60
CA GLU A 134 2.57 21.68 20.78
C GLU A 134 1.20 21.41 21.44
N SER A 135 1.08 21.85 22.70
CA SER A 135 -0.18 21.87 23.45
C SER A 135 -0.31 23.15 24.26
N CYS A 136 -1.54 23.66 24.40
CA CYS A 136 -1.82 24.91 25.11
C CYS A 136 -1.57 24.76 26.60
N ALA A 137 -0.72 25.60 27.20
CA ALA A 137 -0.43 25.67 28.64
C ALA A 137 -0.68 27.10 29.18
N ALA A 138 -0.39 27.33 30.46
CA ALA A 138 -0.64 28.61 31.15
C ALA A 138 0.01 29.83 30.46
N GLU A 139 1.12 29.65 29.76
CA GLU A 139 1.85 30.72 29.06
C GLU A 139 1.67 30.67 27.52
N GLY A 140 0.70 29.90 27.02
CA GLY A 140 0.45 29.70 25.58
C GLY A 140 0.84 28.31 25.10
N CYS A 141 1.02 28.13 23.78
CA CYS A 141 1.42 26.84 23.20
C CYS A 141 2.86 26.50 23.60
N ARG A 142 3.06 25.29 24.13
CA ARG A 142 4.39 24.74 24.48
C ARG A 142 4.62 23.41 23.76
N PRO A 143 5.88 22.99 23.54
CA PRO A 143 6.19 21.67 22.98
C PRO A 143 5.50 20.51 23.73
N LEU A 144 5.12 19.45 23.00
CA LEU A 144 4.51 18.25 23.58
C LEU A 144 5.48 17.47 24.46
N LEU A 145 6.76 17.44 24.09
CA LEU A 145 7.78 16.67 24.79
C LEU A 145 8.02 17.25 26.18
N VAL A 146 7.71 16.46 27.20
CA VAL A 146 8.06 16.69 28.59
C VAL A 146 9.33 15.90 28.87
N THR A 147 10.40 16.63 29.14
CA THR A 147 11.71 16.04 29.45
C THR A 147 11.73 15.37 30.82
N GLU A 148 12.68 14.48 31.05
CA GLU A 148 12.83 13.80 32.35
C GLU A 148 12.99 14.77 33.53
N ASP A 149 13.66 15.91 33.32
CA ASP A 149 13.85 16.94 34.34
C ASP A 149 12.55 17.71 34.66
N GLU A 150 11.58 17.72 33.74
CA GLU A 150 10.27 18.36 33.92
C GLU A 150 9.25 17.43 34.59
N LEU A 151 9.51 16.12 34.60
CA LEU A 151 8.73 15.15 35.36
C LEU A 151 9.13 15.22 36.84
N ALA A 152 8.28 15.82 37.67
CA ALA A 152 8.58 15.94 39.09
C ALA A 152 8.65 14.55 39.76
N PRO A 153 9.51 14.35 40.78
CA PRO A 153 9.43 13.15 41.61
C PRO A 153 8.07 13.11 42.30
N TRP A 154 7.36 11.99 42.20
CA TRP A 154 6.07 11.84 42.89
C TRP A 154 6.28 11.89 44.42
N ARG A 155 5.59 12.82 45.09
CA ARG A 155 5.66 13.01 46.55
C ARG A 155 4.34 12.68 47.26
N GLY A 156 3.32 12.23 46.53
CA GLY A 156 2.08 11.74 47.11
C GLY A 156 2.28 10.46 47.91
N ALA A 157 1.40 10.20 48.88
CA ALA A 157 1.44 8.98 49.68
C ALA A 157 1.10 7.77 48.78
N ALA A 158 2.12 7.02 48.36
CA ALA A 158 1.89 5.81 47.58
C ALA A 158 1.56 4.63 48.50
N ARG A 159 0.32 4.11 48.38
CA ARG A 159 0.07 2.72 47.96
C ARG A 159 -1.30 2.66 47.28
N LEU A 160 -1.30 2.76 45.95
CA LEU A 160 -2.37 2.20 45.11
C LEU A 160 -1.68 1.19 44.21
N ASP A 161 -1.82 -0.06 44.60
CA ASP A 161 -1.52 -1.21 43.78
C ASP A 161 -2.55 -1.24 42.64
N GLY A 162 -2.08 -1.24 41.39
CA GLY A 162 -2.95 -1.64 40.29
C GLY A 162 -3.12 -3.15 40.43
N GLY A 163 -4.29 -3.62 40.85
CA GLY A 163 -4.54 -4.98 41.34
C GLY A 163 -4.28 -6.14 40.35
N PRO A 164 -4.83 -7.35 40.61
CA PRO A 164 -5.51 -7.88 41.80
C PRO A 164 -4.70 -8.99 42.53
N GLU A 165 -5.06 -9.28 43.80
CA GLU A 165 -4.64 -10.37 44.73
C GLU A 165 -3.93 -9.93 46.04
N MET A 166 -4.69 -9.99 47.16
CA MET A 166 -4.38 -10.38 48.57
C MET A 166 -3.05 -9.91 49.24
N ASP A 167 -2.92 -9.42 50.47
CA ASP A 167 -3.68 -9.34 51.74
C ASP A 167 -2.81 -8.49 52.73
N MET A 168 -3.40 -7.81 53.73
CA MET A 168 -3.05 -7.95 55.17
C MET A 168 -3.54 -6.79 56.07
N SER A 169 -4.50 -7.17 56.92
CA SER A 169 -5.21 -6.45 58.00
C SER A 169 -4.32 -5.93 59.17
N PRO A 170 -4.82 -5.03 60.05
CA PRO A 170 -5.44 -5.47 61.32
C PRO A 170 -6.71 -4.64 61.64
N ASP A 171 -7.85 -5.17 62.10
CA ASP A 171 -8.08 -5.95 63.32
C ASP A 171 -9.44 -6.71 63.26
N ALA A 172 -9.44 -7.94 63.75
CA ALA A 172 -10.54 -8.62 64.46
C ALA A 172 -12.01 -8.44 63.99
N GLY A 173 -12.40 -9.20 62.97
CA GLY A 173 -13.59 -10.07 62.96
C GLY A 173 -14.98 -9.44 62.89
N ASP A 174 -15.59 -9.41 61.70
CA ASP A 174 -16.79 -10.17 61.34
C ASP A 174 -17.01 -10.15 59.80
N GLY A 175 -16.91 -11.32 59.18
CA GLY A 175 -17.59 -11.83 57.98
C GLY A 175 -17.85 -11.08 56.67
N CYS A 176 -17.90 -9.75 56.57
CA CYS A 176 -18.33 -9.07 55.34
C CYS A 176 -17.72 -7.66 55.28
N VAL A 177 -17.19 -7.26 54.12
CA VAL A 177 -16.49 -5.98 53.93
C VAL A 177 -17.31 -5.13 52.97
N GLU A 178 -17.92 -4.06 53.49
CA GLU A 178 -18.77 -3.13 52.72
C GLU A 178 -18.02 -2.59 51.48
N ASP A 179 -18.39 -3.09 50.31
CA ASP A 179 -17.99 -2.67 48.97
C ASP A 179 -19.27 -2.44 48.14
N VAL A 180 -19.14 -1.82 46.97
CA VAL A 180 -20.29 -1.61 46.08
C VAL A 180 -20.79 -2.96 45.55
N GLU A 181 -22.10 -3.20 45.65
CA GLU A 181 -22.76 -4.40 45.12
C GLU A 181 -22.34 -4.68 43.68
N ARG A 182 -22.05 -5.95 43.39
CA ARG A 182 -21.67 -6.44 42.07
C ARG A 182 -22.41 -7.71 41.79
N CYS A 183 -22.78 -7.91 40.54
CA CYS A 183 -23.49 -9.08 40.03
C CYS A 183 -22.67 -10.40 40.08
N ASP A 184 -22.17 -10.81 41.25
CA ASP A 184 -21.25 -11.93 41.46
C ASP A 184 -21.71 -12.98 42.50
N GLY A 185 -22.92 -12.81 43.03
CA GLY A 185 -23.58 -13.72 43.96
C GLY A 185 -23.12 -13.55 45.40
N VAL A 186 -22.52 -12.41 45.73
CA VAL A 186 -22.00 -12.07 47.06
C VAL A 186 -22.60 -10.74 47.51
N ASP A 187 -23.16 -10.75 48.73
CA ASP A 187 -23.54 -9.54 49.48
C ASP A 187 -22.25 -8.77 49.80
N ASN A 188 -21.90 -7.84 48.91
CA ASN A 188 -20.65 -7.10 48.90
C ASN A 188 -20.77 -5.84 49.77
N ASP A 189 -21.96 -5.25 49.91
CA ASP A 189 -22.23 -4.08 50.74
C ASP A 189 -22.73 -4.44 52.15
N CYS A 190 -22.94 -5.73 52.42
CA CYS A 190 -23.22 -6.35 53.71
C CYS A 190 -24.58 -5.97 54.31
N ASP A 191 -25.55 -5.59 53.49
CA ASP A 191 -26.87 -5.19 53.95
C ASP A 191 -27.83 -6.39 54.22
N GLY A 192 -27.43 -7.58 53.77
CA GLY A 192 -28.15 -8.85 53.96
C GLY A 192 -28.97 -9.30 52.76
N ALA A 193 -29.00 -8.56 51.66
CA ALA A 193 -29.42 -9.02 50.35
C ALA A 193 -28.18 -9.24 49.45
N VAL A 194 -28.36 -9.88 48.30
CA VAL A 194 -27.25 -10.28 47.42
C VAL A 194 -27.52 -9.71 46.03
N ASP A 195 -26.64 -8.83 45.55
CA ASP A 195 -26.62 -8.25 44.21
C ASP A 195 -27.87 -7.41 43.80
N GLU A 196 -28.56 -6.77 44.75
CA GLU A 196 -29.79 -5.98 44.51
C GLU A 196 -29.59 -4.51 44.20
N ASP A 197 -28.41 -3.95 44.51
CA ASP A 197 -28.12 -2.51 44.41
C ASP A 197 -26.82 -2.20 43.62
N ASP A 198 -26.39 -3.10 42.71
CA ASP A 198 -25.29 -2.89 41.76
C ASP A 198 -25.50 -1.61 40.91
N PRO A 199 -24.70 -0.55 41.10
CA PRO A 199 -24.89 0.73 40.43
C PRO A 199 -24.46 0.72 38.96
N ASP A 200 -23.77 -0.33 38.52
CA ASP A 200 -23.38 -0.52 37.12
C ASP A 200 -24.53 -1.19 36.32
N ILE A 201 -25.59 -1.65 36.99
CA ILE A 201 -26.72 -2.39 36.39
C ILE A 201 -28.06 -1.68 36.68
N ASP A 202 -28.82 -1.38 35.62
CA ASP A 202 -30.16 -0.80 35.77
C ASP A 202 -31.22 -1.90 35.99
N PHE A 203 -31.47 -2.28 37.24
CA PHE A 203 -32.50 -3.28 37.55
C PHE A 203 -33.93 -2.84 37.21
N GLN A 204 -34.18 -1.57 36.87
CA GLN A 204 -35.51 -1.06 36.54
C GLN A 204 -35.84 -1.14 35.06
N THR A 205 -34.83 -1.10 34.18
CA THR A 205 -35.04 -1.06 32.72
C THR A 205 -34.16 -2.00 31.91
N ASP A 206 -33.13 -2.61 32.49
CA ASP A 206 -32.27 -3.59 31.81
C ASP A 206 -32.97 -4.96 31.68
N PRO A 207 -33.28 -5.44 30.45
CA PRO A 207 -33.86 -6.77 30.24
C PRO A 207 -32.93 -7.93 30.61
N GLY A 208 -31.62 -7.71 30.75
CA GLY A 208 -30.65 -8.72 31.16
C GLY A 208 -30.56 -8.92 32.68
N ASN A 209 -31.06 -7.96 33.46
CA ASN A 209 -30.95 -7.91 34.92
C ASN A 209 -32.24 -7.37 35.55
N CYS A 210 -33.40 -7.80 35.06
CA CYS A 210 -34.66 -7.17 35.43
C CYS A 210 -35.10 -7.57 36.85
N GLY A 211 -35.12 -6.61 37.77
CA GLY A 211 -35.47 -6.83 39.17
C GLY A 211 -34.38 -7.53 40.00
N GLY A 212 -33.21 -7.79 39.41
CA GLY A 212 -32.06 -8.35 40.11
C GLY A 212 -30.99 -8.90 39.18
N CYS A 213 -29.80 -9.09 39.73
CA CYS A 213 -28.63 -9.59 39.00
C CYS A 213 -28.91 -10.89 38.22
N GLY A 214 -28.57 -10.90 36.93
CA GLY A 214 -28.69 -12.07 36.06
C GLY A 214 -30.13 -12.56 35.84
N THR A 215 -31.13 -11.83 36.35
CA THR A 215 -32.54 -12.11 36.14
C THR A 215 -32.96 -11.55 34.79
N ALA A 216 -32.42 -12.15 33.73
CA ALA A 216 -32.83 -11.80 32.40
C ALA A 216 -34.32 -12.09 32.22
N CYS A 217 -35.02 -11.26 31.45
CA CYS A 217 -36.35 -11.58 30.98
C CYS A 217 -36.25 -12.75 30.00
N VAL A 218 -36.29 -13.97 30.52
CA VAL A 218 -36.14 -15.20 29.74
C VAL A 218 -37.51 -15.73 29.37
N GLY A 219 -37.80 -15.68 28.08
CA GLY A 219 -38.99 -16.22 27.43
C GLY A 219 -38.91 -15.92 25.94
N ASP A 220 -39.58 -16.72 25.14
CA ASP A 220 -39.82 -16.42 23.71
C ASP A 220 -41.34 -16.36 23.52
N PRO A 221 -42.01 -15.35 24.15
CA PRO A 221 -43.44 -15.19 23.99
C PRO A 221 -43.75 -14.92 22.53
N THR A 222 -44.78 -15.59 22.00
CA THR A 222 -45.09 -15.51 20.58
C THR A 222 -45.48 -14.06 20.22
N ASN A 223 -44.82 -13.51 19.19
CA ASN A 223 -45.03 -12.14 18.68
C ASN A 223 -44.94 -11.01 19.74
N ALA A 224 -44.09 -11.20 20.74
CA ALA A 224 -43.87 -10.22 21.78
C ALA A 224 -42.42 -10.19 22.24
N SER A 225 -42.02 -9.04 22.77
CA SER A 225 -40.75 -8.86 23.46
C SER A 225 -40.99 -8.64 24.94
N LEU A 226 -40.10 -9.17 25.77
CA LEU A 226 -40.11 -8.87 27.20
C LEU A 226 -39.20 -7.67 27.44
N MET A 227 -39.75 -6.63 28.07
CA MET A 227 -38.95 -5.49 28.52
C MET A 227 -38.94 -5.42 30.03
N CYS A 228 -37.87 -4.86 30.59
CA CYS A 228 -37.87 -4.56 32.01
C CYS A 228 -38.54 -3.21 32.25
N ARG A 229 -39.58 -3.20 33.09
CA ARG A 229 -40.24 -1.95 33.49
C ARG A 229 -40.54 -1.96 34.98
N GLY A 230 -39.80 -1.13 35.72
CA GLY A 230 -39.99 -1.03 37.16
C GLY A 230 -39.48 -2.27 37.91
N GLY A 231 -38.46 -2.95 37.36
CA GLY A 231 -37.90 -4.18 37.92
C GLY A 231 -38.77 -5.42 37.76
N VAL A 232 -39.75 -5.37 36.85
CA VAL A 232 -40.59 -6.50 36.48
C VAL A 232 -40.56 -6.68 34.96
N CYS A 233 -40.31 -7.90 34.51
CA CYS A 233 -40.42 -8.24 33.10
C CYS A 233 -41.88 -8.07 32.68
N THR A 234 -42.11 -7.12 31.78
CA THR A 234 -43.43 -6.81 31.25
C THR A 234 -43.47 -7.24 29.79
N LEU A 235 -44.56 -7.90 29.40
CA LEU A 235 -44.84 -8.25 28.01
C LEU A 235 -45.12 -6.97 27.20
N VAL A 236 -44.45 -6.81 26.07
CA VAL A 236 -44.77 -5.80 25.07
C VAL A 236 -44.88 -6.43 23.72
N CYS A 237 -46.06 -6.31 23.14
CA CYS A 237 -46.37 -6.88 21.83
C CYS A 237 -45.53 -6.24 20.74
N ASP A 238 -45.11 -7.07 19.78
CA ASP A 238 -44.52 -6.58 18.55
C ASP A 238 -45.55 -5.76 17.75
N ASP A 239 -45.09 -4.82 16.93
CA ASP A 239 -45.96 -3.96 16.13
C ASP A 239 -46.97 -4.80 15.32
N GLY A 240 -48.27 -4.58 15.56
CA GLY A 240 -49.35 -5.31 14.90
C GLY A 240 -49.86 -6.55 15.63
N PHE A 241 -49.39 -6.81 16.85
CA PHE A 241 -49.89 -7.87 17.73
C PHE A 241 -50.43 -7.31 19.04
N ASP A 242 -51.32 -8.04 19.71
CA ASP A 242 -51.89 -7.68 21.01
C ASP A 242 -52.13 -8.92 21.88
N ASP A 243 -52.20 -8.70 23.19
CA ASP A 243 -52.47 -9.72 24.22
C ASP A 243 -53.97 -9.69 24.58
N CYS A 244 -54.76 -10.55 23.93
CA CYS A 244 -56.22 -10.44 23.97
C CYS A 244 -56.88 -11.24 25.08
N ASP A 245 -56.21 -12.27 25.59
CA ASP A 245 -56.64 -13.02 26.75
C ASP A 245 -55.95 -12.60 28.05
N THR A 246 -55.00 -11.65 27.98
CA THR A 246 -54.22 -11.10 29.09
C THR A 246 -53.33 -12.14 29.78
N ASP A 247 -52.99 -13.22 29.08
CA ASP A 247 -52.16 -14.31 29.56
C ASP A 247 -50.71 -14.16 29.05
N GLU A 248 -49.90 -13.53 29.89
CA GLU A 248 -48.49 -13.23 29.62
C GLU A 248 -47.65 -14.48 29.24
N ASP A 249 -48.10 -15.69 29.60
CA ASP A 249 -47.40 -16.96 29.34
C ASP A 249 -47.46 -17.38 27.86
N ASN A 250 -48.45 -16.93 27.09
CA ASN A 250 -48.62 -17.33 25.68
C ASN A 250 -48.20 -16.22 24.67
N GLY A 251 -47.92 -15.01 25.17
CA GLY A 251 -47.41 -13.88 24.42
C GLY A 251 -48.51 -12.98 23.88
N CYS A 252 -48.24 -12.26 22.79
CA CYS A 252 -49.24 -11.47 22.08
C CYS A 252 -49.81 -12.33 20.96
N GLU A 253 -50.78 -13.14 21.34
CA GLU A 253 -51.32 -14.25 20.58
C GLU A 253 -52.23 -13.81 19.43
N ALA A 254 -52.71 -12.56 19.46
CA ALA A 254 -53.55 -12.00 18.42
C ALA A 254 -52.75 -11.17 17.41
N ASP A 255 -52.85 -11.56 16.14
CA ASP A 255 -52.41 -10.75 15.00
C ASP A 255 -53.50 -9.72 14.67
N LEU A 256 -53.24 -8.44 14.98
CA LEU A 256 -54.18 -7.34 14.77
C LEU A 256 -54.40 -6.99 13.29
N ALA A 257 -53.66 -7.61 12.39
CA ALA A 257 -53.92 -7.52 10.96
C ALA A 257 -55.00 -8.52 10.51
N THR A 258 -55.41 -9.49 11.34
CA THR A 258 -56.40 -10.48 10.90
C THR A 258 -57.84 -9.98 10.97
N ALA A 259 -58.71 -10.62 10.20
CA ALA A 259 -60.15 -10.34 10.25
C ALA A 259 -60.77 -10.65 11.62
N ASP A 260 -60.16 -11.47 12.47
CA ASP A 260 -60.72 -11.87 13.76
C ASP A 260 -60.41 -10.87 14.90
N THR A 261 -59.33 -10.10 14.79
CA THR A 261 -58.79 -9.18 15.81
C THR A 261 -58.34 -7.82 15.23
N CYS A 262 -59.06 -7.29 14.26
CA CYS A 262 -58.63 -6.16 13.43
C CYS A 262 -58.37 -4.86 14.20
N LEU A 263 -57.11 -4.43 14.26
CA LEU A 263 -56.60 -3.23 14.96
C LEU A 263 -56.81 -3.21 16.49
N ASP A 264 -57.59 -4.13 17.06
CA ASP A 264 -57.85 -4.31 18.48
C ASP A 264 -58.49 -5.69 18.72
N CYS A 265 -58.19 -6.31 19.85
CA CYS A 265 -58.68 -7.62 20.30
C CYS A 265 -60.20 -7.84 20.19
N GLY A 266 -60.98 -6.78 20.30
CA GLY A 266 -62.45 -6.85 20.25
C GLY A 266 -63.07 -6.79 18.85
N THR A 267 -62.28 -6.59 17.79
CA THR A 267 -62.79 -6.20 16.48
C THR A 267 -62.75 -7.34 15.46
N THR A 268 -63.89 -7.99 15.26
CA THR A 268 -64.03 -9.03 14.22
C THR A 268 -64.73 -8.48 12.98
N CYS A 269 -64.03 -8.53 11.84
CA CYS A 269 -64.51 -8.19 10.51
C CYS A 269 -65.45 -9.30 9.98
N ALA A 270 -66.75 -8.97 9.81
CA ALA A 270 -67.77 -9.91 9.36
C ALA A 270 -68.72 -9.30 8.31
N GLY A 271 -69.36 -10.15 7.51
CA GLY A 271 -70.36 -9.71 6.50
C GLY A 271 -69.71 -9.14 5.24
N ASP A 272 -70.17 -7.97 4.78
CA ASP A 272 -69.68 -7.30 3.56
C ASP A 272 -68.28 -6.67 3.71
N THR A 273 -67.68 -6.72 4.91
CA THR A 273 -66.32 -6.21 5.20
C THR A 273 -65.44 -7.28 5.87
N PRO A 274 -64.99 -8.32 5.15
CA PRO A 274 -64.28 -9.46 5.73
C PRO A 274 -62.76 -9.29 5.83
N VAL A 275 -62.20 -8.14 5.45
CA VAL A 275 -60.74 -7.91 5.38
C VAL A 275 -60.34 -6.82 6.37
N CYS A 276 -59.27 -7.04 7.11
CA CYS A 276 -58.68 -6.01 7.97
C CYS A 276 -57.56 -5.26 7.24
N ASP A 277 -57.61 -3.93 7.29
CA ASP A 277 -56.60 -3.01 6.75
C ASP A 277 -56.24 -1.95 7.82
N LEU A 278 -55.25 -1.11 7.54
CA LEU A 278 -54.76 -0.07 8.46
C LEU A 278 -55.84 0.92 8.95
N ASP A 279 -56.94 1.05 8.20
CA ASP A 279 -58.09 1.92 8.53
C ASP A 279 -59.30 1.14 9.13
N GLY A 280 -59.15 -0.16 9.37
CA GLY A 280 -60.17 -1.05 9.94
C GLY A 280 -60.77 -2.04 8.94
N CYS A 281 -61.95 -2.58 9.25
CA CYS A 281 -62.60 -3.59 8.41
C CYS A 281 -63.09 -3.01 7.07
N ILE A 282 -62.60 -3.55 5.94
CA ILE A 282 -62.96 -3.17 4.58
C ILE A 282 -63.54 -4.35 3.78
N GLY A 283 -64.28 -4.04 2.72
CA GLY A 283 -64.96 -5.02 1.85
C GLY A 283 -64.09 -5.66 0.79
N ALA A 284 -63.01 -5.00 0.39
CA ALA A 284 -62.07 -5.48 -0.61
C ALA A 284 -60.77 -4.68 -0.53
N CYS A 285 -59.66 -5.33 -0.92
CA CYS A 285 -58.36 -4.69 -0.91
C CYS A 285 -58.22 -3.54 -1.93
N PRO A 286 -57.45 -2.48 -1.61
CA PRO A 286 -57.11 -1.41 -2.54
C PRO A 286 -56.44 -1.91 -3.83
N GLU A 287 -56.57 -1.14 -4.92
CA GLU A 287 -55.97 -1.51 -6.21
C GLU A 287 -54.45 -1.79 -6.09
N GLY A 288 -54.01 -2.92 -6.64
CA GLY A 288 -52.61 -3.36 -6.58
C GLY A 288 -52.23 -4.17 -5.34
N THR A 289 -53.18 -4.42 -4.43
CA THR A 289 -53.04 -5.34 -3.30
C THR A 289 -54.04 -6.49 -3.40
N TYR A 290 -53.71 -7.61 -2.76
CA TYR A 290 -54.48 -8.84 -2.84
C TYR A 290 -54.80 -9.33 -1.42
N GLU A 291 -55.97 -9.94 -1.26
CA GLU A 291 -56.39 -10.53 0.00
C GLU A 291 -55.55 -11.80 0.27
N CYS A 292 -54.83 -11.79 1.38
CA CYS A 292 -53.97 -12.87 1.82
C CYS A 292 -54.31 -13.26 3.26
N SER A 293 -55.26 -14.17 3.42
CA SER A 293 -55.69 -14.66 4.73
C SER A 293 -56.28 -13.56 5.63
N GLY A 294 -57.18 -12.72 5.09
CA GLY A 294 -57.86 -11.67 5.85
C GLY A 294 -57.13 -10.32 5.93
N THR A 295 -55.93 -10.18 5.36
CA THR A 295 -55.18 -8.91 5.21
C THR A 295 -55.00 -8.53 3.74
N CYS A 296 -54.70 -7.26 3.47
CA CYS A 296 -54.25 -6.83 2.15
C CYS A 296 -52.72 -6.80 2.04
N ALA A 297 -52.16 -7.55 1.10
CA ALA A 297 -50.71 -7.57 0.85
C ALA A 297 -50.36 -7.18 -0.60
N ASN A 298 -49.25 -6.46 -0.76
CA ASN A 298 -48.68 -6.16 -2.07
C ASN A 298 -47.72 -7.27 -2.50
N LEU A 299 -48.13 -8.10 -3.45
CA LEU A 299 -47.33 -9.24 -3.94
C LEU A 299 -46.06 -8.83 -4.72
N ALA A 300 -45.89 -7.55 -5.06
CA ALA A 300 -44.72 -7.07 -5.77
C ALA A 300 -43.59 -6.61 -4.85
N THR A 301 -43.89 -6.27 -3.59
CA THR A 301 -42.93 -5.66 -2.66
C THR A 301 -42.86 -6.34 -1.29
N SER A 302 -43.91 -7.06 -0.89
CA SER A 302 -43.94 -7.77 0.39
C SER A 302 -42.95 -8.94 0.41
N VAL A 303 -42.11 -8.99 1.44
CA VAL A 303 -41.20 -10.12 1.69
C VAL A 303 -41.91 -11.34 2.27
N VAL A 304 -43.16 -11.20 2.76
CA VAL A 304 -43.96 -12.30 3.34
C VAL A 304 -44.99 -12.84 2.33
N HIS A 305 -45.35 -12.05 1.32
CA HIS A 305 -46.31 -12.42 0.27
C HIS A 305 -45.71 -12.24 -1.14
N CYS A 306 -44.42 -12.53 -1.34
CA CYS A 306 -43.77 -12.21 -2.60
C CYS A 306 -44.34 -13.07 -3.75
N LYS A 307 -44.92 -12.43 -4.77
CA LYS A 307 -45.59 -13.04 -5.94
C LYS A 307 -46.86 -13.84 -5.66
N SER A 308 -47.03 -14.40 -4.48
CA SER A 308 -48.24 -15.11 -4.04
C SER A 308 -48.41 -15.02 -2.53
N CYS A 309 -49.66 -15.09 -2.05
CA CYS A 309 -49.95 -15.05 -0.62
C CYS A 309 -49.22 -16.17 0.13
N GLY A 310 -48.56 -15.82 1.25
CA GLY A 310 -47.82 -16.77 2.10
C GLY A 310 -46.48 -17.24 1.53
N ASN A 311 -46.01 -16.65 0.43
CA ASN A 311 -44.67 -16.93 -0.11
C ASN A 311 -43.63 -15.99 0.52
N THR A 312 -43.12 -16.39 1.68
CA THR A 312 -42.11 -15.65 2.44
C THR A 312 -40.71 -15.84 1.86
N CYS A 313 -39.99 -14.74 1.67
CA CYS A 313 -38.60 -14.74 1.25
C CYS A 313 -37.70 -15.13 2.42
N GLY A 314 -36.87 -16.15 2.20
CA GLY A 314 -35.86 -16.56 3.19
C GLY A 314 -34.79 -15.50 3.36
N SER A 315 -34.33 -15.31 4.59
CA SER A 315 -33.14 -14.52 4.94
C SER A 315 -31.89 -15.39 4.88
N ASP A 316 -30.75 -14.78 4.57
CA ASP A 316 -29.44 -15.40 4.69
C ASP A 316 -28.51 -14.53 5.54
N THR A 317 -27.38 -15.10 5.97
CA THR A 317 -26.40 -14.38 6.80
C THR A 317 -25.75 -13.25 5.98
N ASN A 318 -25.69 -12.05 6.56
CA ASN A 318 -25.21 -10.81 5.91
C ASN A 318 -26.00 -10.39 4.65
N ALA A 319 -27.26 -10.82 4.55
CA ALA A 319 -28.11 -10.51 3.41
C ALA A 319 -29.54 -10.19 3.85
N SER A 320 -30.05 -9.06 3.37
CA SER A 320 -31.43 -8.65 3.56
C SER A 320 -32.31 -9.16 2.41
N PRO A 321 -33.41 -9.91 2.67
CA PRO A 321 -34.31 -10.36 1.62
C PRO A 321 -35.16 -9.21 1.07
N TYR A 322 -35.49 -9.29 -0.22
CA TYR A 322 -36.43 -8.37 -0.87
C TYR A 322 -37.26 -9.09 -1.94
N CYS A 323 -38.46 -8.56 -2.22
CA CYS A 323 -39.28 -9.05 -3.33
C CYS A 323 -38.94 -8.26 -4.61
N GLY A 324 -38.26 -8.92 -5.55
CA GLY A 324 -37.86 -8.35 -6.84
C GLY A 324 -38.83 -8.67 -7.98
N ALA A 325 -38.49 -8.28 -9.22
CA ALA A 325 -39.32 -8.55 -10.39
C ALA A 325 -39.54 -10.06 -10.63
N ASP A 326 -38.52 -10.87 -10.37
CA ASP A 326 -38.50 -12.31 -10.63
C ASP A 326 -38.85 -13.19 -9.41
N GLY A 327 -39.12 -12.59 -8.25
CA GLY A 327 -39.44 -13.31 -7.01
C GLY A 327 -38.58 -12.86 -5.83
N CYS A 328 -38.44 -13.73 -4.83
CA CYS A 328 -37.57 -13.48 -3.68
C CYS A 328 -36.11 -13.40 -4.13
N ALA A 329 -35.42 -12.37 -3.68
CA ALA A 329 -34.01 -12.15 -3.93
C ALA A 329 -33.33 -11.62 -2.66
N LEU A 330 -32.01 -11.71 -2.63
CA LEU A 330 -31.18 -11.28 -1.52
C LEU A 330 -30.35 -10.07 -1.94
N ARG A 331 -30.17 -9.13 -1.02
CA ARG A 331 -29.24 -8.01 -1.18
C ARG A 331 -28.24 -8.07 -0.03
N CYS A 332 -26.96 -8.10 -0.36
CA CYS A 332 -25.92 -8.11 0.66
C CYS A 332 -25.95 -6.83 1.50
N ASP A 333 -25.71 -7.01 2.80
CA ASP A 333 -25.55 -5.92 3.73
C ASP A 333 -24.25 -5.16 3.43
N ALA A 334 -24.16 -3.91 3.92
CA ALA A 334 -23.01 -3.05 3.62
C ALA A 334 -21.69 -3.72 4.06
N GLY A 335 -20.72 -3.77 3.13
CA GLY A 335 -19.42 -4.41 3.37
C GLY A 335 -19.36 -5.91 3.08
N TYR A 336 -20.44 -6.50 2.55
CA TYR A 336 -20.48 -7.88 2.09
C TYR A 336 -20.84 -8.00 0.60
N PHE A 337 -20.37 -9.06 -0.04
CA PHE A 337 -20.66 -9.33 -1.45
C PHE A 337 -20.61 -10.84 -1.76
N ASP A 338 -21.29 -11.24 -2.83
CA ASP A 338 -21.22 -12.56 -3.47
C ASP A 338 -20.05 -12.59 -4.46
N CYS A 339 -18.92 -13.17 -4.06
CA CYS A 339 -17.70 -13.15 -4.88
C CYS A 339 -17.45 -14.46 -5.64
N ASP A 340 -18.19 -15.52 -5.36
CA ASP A 340 -18.00 -16.83 -6.00
C ASP A 340 -19.14 -17.25 -6.93
N GLY A 341 -20.22 -16.45 -7.01
CA GLY A 341 -21.37 -16.67 -7.87
C GLY A 341 -22.33 -17.74 -7.36
N SER A 342 -22.08 -18.27 -6.16
CA SER A 342 -23.03 -19.08 -5.41
C SER A 342 -23.92 -18.16 -4.60
N PRO A 343 -25.24 -18.42 -4.50
CA PRO A 343 -26.13 -17.55 -3.73
C PRO A 343 -25.65 -17.36 -2.29
N GLY A 344 -25.33 -16.13 -1.91
CA GLY A 344 -24.79 -15.80 -0.59
C GLY A 344 -24.23 -14.39 -0.51
N CYS A 345 -23.83 -13.98 0.70
CA CYS A 345 -23.12 -12.73 0.99
C CYS A 345 -21.97 -13.03 1.96
N GLU A 346 -21.15 -14.00 1.57
CA GLU A 346 -20.12 -14.63 2.40
C GLU A 346 -18.80 -13.87 2.44
N THR A 347 -18.54 -13.01 1.44
CA THR A 347 -17.24 -12.31 1.33
C THR A 347 -17.29 -10.94 2.00
N ARG A 348 -16.32 -10.67 2.88
CA ARG A 348 -16.16 -9.37 3.56
C ARG A 348 -15.28 -8.44 2.72
N LEU A 349 -15.83 -7.30 2.30
CA LEU A 349 -15.13 -6.29 1.49
C LEU A 349 -14.13 -5.41 2.27
N ARG A 350 -13.71 -5.88 3.44
CA ARG A 350 -12.70 -5.25 4.30
C ARG A 350 -11.48 -6.15 4.50
N ASP A 351 -11.47 -7.30 3.87
CA ASP A 351 -10.33 -8.20 3.89
C ASP A 351 -9.30 -7.73 2.85
N ASN A 352 -8.02 -7.97 3.12
CA ASN A 352 -6.93 -7.47 2.28
C ASN A 352 -6.92 -8.08 0.87
N THR A 353 -7.67 -9.17 0.65
CA THR A 353 -7.85 -9.85 -0.64
C THR A 353 -9.02 -9.33 -1.46
N ASP A 354 -10.00 -8.69 -0.82
CA ASP A 354 -11.31 -8.33 -1.38
C ASP A 354 -11.69 -6.88 -1.00
N CYS A 355 -10.72 -5.98 -0.97
CA CYS A 355 -10.88 -4.66 -0.39
C CYS A 355 -11.78 -3.76 -1.26
N GLY A 356 -12.99 -3.46 -0.79
CA GLY A 356 -13.98 -2.65 -1.51
C GLY A 356 -14.63 -3.31 -2.72
N ALA A 357 -14.05 -4.39 -3.24
CA ALA A 357 -14.61 -5.22 -4.32
C ALA A 357 -13.97 -6.62 -4.31
N CYS A 358 -14.69 -7.61 -4.85
CA CYS A 358 -14.20 -8.98 -4.98
C CYS A 358 -12.87 -9.04 -5.73
N GLY A 359 -11.89 -9.76 -5.17
CA GLY A 359 -10.57 -9.95 -5.76
C GLY A 359 -9.69 -8.69 -5.79
N ASN A 360 -10.12 -7.59 -5.17
CA ASN A 360 -9.29 -6.39 -5.06
C ASN A 360 -8.27 -6.54 -3.92
N THR A 361 -7.17 -7.24 -4.21
CA THR A 361 -6.11 -7.52 -3.24
C THR A 361 -5.17 -6.33 -3.09
N CYS A 362 -4.98 -5.85 -1.86
CA CYS A 362 -4.03 -4.78 -1.56
C CYS A 362 -2.60 -5.31 -1.54
N SER A 363 -1.74 -4.78 -2.40
CA SER A 363 -0.33 -5.15 -2.52
C SER A 363 0.52 -3.90 -2.63
N GLY A 364 1.70 -3.89 -2.01
CA GLY A 364 2.66 -2.80 -2.09
C GLY A 364 4.07 -3.30 -1.76
N ASP A 365 5.05 -2.89 -2.55
CA ASP A 365 6.43 -3.33 -2.36
C ASP A 365 7.02 -2.74 -1.10
N ASN A 366 7.77 -3.54 -0.34
CA ASN A 366 8.38 -3.14 0.93
C ASN A 366 7.39 -2.55 1.95
N ALA A 367 6.11 -2.88 1.84
CA ALA A 367 5.05 -2.39 2.71
C ALA A 367 4.19 -3.54 3.25
N THR A 368 3.61 -3.32 4.44
CA THR A 368 2.46 -4.09 4.91
C THR A 368 1.21 -3.30 4.55
N THR A 369 0.34 -3.88 3.73
CA THR A 369 -0.91 -3.26 3.28
C THR A 369 -2.08 -3.64 4.19
N THR A 370 -3.09 -2.78 4.25
CA THR A 370 -4.35 -3.02 4.95
C THR A 370 -5.51 -2.48 4.13
N CYS A 371 -6.70 -3.07 4.29
CA CYS A 371 -7.92 -2.51 3.74
C CYS A 371 -8.56 -1.55 4.76
N ALA A 372 -8.41 -0.24 4.52
CA ALA A 372 -9.00 0.79 5.34
C ALA A 372 -10.28 1.33 4.66
N SER A 373 -11.44 1.11 5.27
CA SER A 373 -12.73 1.62 4.80
C SER A 373 -13.07 1.25 3.33
N GLY A 374 -12.71 0.04 2.89
CA GLY A 374 -12.94 -0.42 1.52
C GLY A 374 -11.94 0.15 0.49
N THR A 375 -10.84 0.75 0.95
CA THR A 375 -9.72 1.22 0.11
C THR A 375 -8.40 0.66 0.62
N CYS A 376 -7.51 0.28 -0.30
CA CYS A 376 -6.17 -0.16 0.07
C CYS A 376 -5.39 0.99 0.68
N ALA A 377 -4.66 0.71 1.76
CA ALA A 377 -3.79 1.65 2.44
C ALA A 377 -2.51 0.93 2.90
N ILE A 378 -1.43 1.69 3.08
CA ILE A 378 -0.21 1.19 3.71
C ILE A 378 -0.38 1.26 5.22
N ALA A 379 -0.29 0.11 5.90
CA ALA A 379 -0.28 0.05 7.36
C ALA A 379 1.08 0.47 7.92
N MET A 380 2.16 -0.05 7.32
CA MET A 380 3.54 0.29 7.68
C MET A 380 4.52 -0.04 6.56
N CYS A 381 5.58 0.76 6.43
CA CYS A 381 6.73 0.43 5.61
C CYS A 381 7.66 -0.55 6.33
N THR A 382 8.32 -1.41 5.56
CA THR A 382 9.32 -2.35 6.09
C THR A 382 10.68 -1.67 6.25
N GLY A 383 11.28 -1.80 7.43
CA GLY A 383 12.64 -1.31 7.68
C GLY A 383 12.82 0.19 7.45
N THR A 384 13.72 0.54 6.53
CA THR A 384 14.10 1.94 6.22
C THR A 384 13.42 2.49 4.96
N PHE A 385 12.43 1.78 4.42
CA PHE A 385 11.66 2.26 3.28
C PHE A 385 10.63 3.31 3.72
N GLN A 386 10.37 4.27 2.85
CA GLN A 386 9.33 5.29 2.99
C GLN A 386 8.49 5.36 1.72
N ASP A 387 7.20 5.61 1.92
CA ASP A 387 6.23 5.97 0.89
C ASP A 387 6.34 7.47 0.63
N CYS A 388 6.75 7.84 -0.58
CA CYS A 388 6.97 9.25 -0.94
C CYS A 388 5.95 9.82 -1.91
N ASP A 389 5.08 9.00 -2.51
CA ASP A 389 4.04 9.44 -3.44
C ASP A 389 2.61 9.25 -2.88
N GLY A 390 2.46 8.53 -1.77
CA GLY A 390 1.21 8.25 -1.09
C GLY A 390 0.38 7.17 -1.79
N ASP A 391 0.93 6.43 -2.76
CA ASP A 391 0.21 5.42 -3.51
C ASP A 391 0.37 4.03 -2.84
N PRO A 392 -0.69 3.51 -2.21
CA PRO A 392 -0.63 2.23 -1.54
C PRO A 392 -0.38 1.04 -2.47
N MET A 393 -0.52 1.22 -3.79
CA MET A 393 -0.30 0.17 -4.79
C MET A 393 1.16 0.04 -5.22
N THR A 394 1.97 1.09 -5.08
CA THR A 394 3.42 1.05 -5.33
C THR A 394 4.20 0.72 -4.06
N GLY A 395 3.64 1.03 -2.89
CA GLY A 395 4.16 0.59 -1.59
C GLY A 395 5.07 1.63 -0.93
N CYS A 396 6.25 1.20 -0.47
CA CYS A 396 7.26 2.09 0.09
C CYS A 396 8.49 2.03 -0.81
N GLU A 397 8.57 2.95 -1.76
CA GLU A 397 9.43 2.86 -2.94
C GLU A 397 10.88 3.21 -2.62
N VAL A 398 11.09 4.00 -1.55
CA VAL A 398 12.35 4.69 -1.33
C VAL A 398 13.03 4.21 -0.07
N ASN A 399 14.24 3.67 -0.18
CA ASN A 399 15.08 3.41 0.98
C ASN A 399 15.74 4.70 1.47
N ALA A 400 15.17 5.30 2.52
CA ALA A 400 15.64 6.56 3.08
C ALA A 400 17.01 6.46 3.78
N ALA A 401 17.52 5.25 4.02
CA ALA A 401 18.83 5.07 4.65
C ALA A 401 20.02 5.22 3.68
N THR A 402 19.77 5.09 2.37
CA THR A 402 20.82 5.07 1.33
C THR A 402 20.52 5.98 0.14
N SER A 403 19.29 6.45 -0.01
CA SER A 403 18.91 7.32 -1.12
C SER A 403 19.51 8.71 -0.96
N LEU A 404 20.31 9.15 -1.94
CA LEU A 404 20.86 10.51 -1.98
C LEU A 404 19.78 11.58 -2.16
N LEU A 405 18.61 11.23 -2.72
CA LEU A 405 17.52 12.16 -2.99
C LEU A 405 16.46 12.21 -1.87
N HIS A 406 16.49 11.25 -0.95
CA HIS A 406 15.49 11.09 0.12
C HIS A 406 16.17 10.63 1.42
N CYS A 407 17.30 11.22 1.77
CA CYS A 407 18.12 10.76 2.87
C CYS A 407 17.46 11.10 4.22
N GLY A 408 17.00 10.09 4.96
CA GLY A 408 16.30 10.23 6.24
C GLY A 408 14.80 10.60 6.10
N ALA A 409 14.42 11.31 5.05
CA ALA A 409 13.03 11.66 4.76
C ALA A 409 12.79 11.85 3.26
N CYS A 410 11.55 11.65 2.82
CA CYS A 410 11.13 11.95 1.46
C CYS A 410 11.49 13.38 1.02
N GLY A 411 12.19 13.50 -0.12
CA GLY A 411 12.61 14.78 -0.68
C GLY A 411 13.81 15.44 0.02
N ASN A 412 14.36 14.83 1.07
CA ASN A 412 15.56 15.33 1.72
C ASN A 412 16.82 14.95 0.92
N ALA A 413 17.07 15.67 -0.17
CA ALA A 413 18.21 15.44 -1.03
C ALA A 413 19.52 15.95 -0.41
N CYS A 414 20.57 15.13 -0.43
CA CYS A 414 21.92 15.55 -0.08
C CYS A 414 22.49 16.51 -1.13
N PRO A 415 23.51 17.34 -0.77
CA PRO A 415 24.16 18.25 -1.72
C PRO A 415 24.63 17.49 -2.97
N ALA A 416 24.20 17.93 -4.15
CA ALA A 416 24.40 17.17 -5.39
C ALA A 416 25.84 17.22 -5.94
N ASP A 417 26.62 18.22 -5.53
CA ASP A 417 28.00 18.44 -6.00
C ASP A 417 28.84 19.21 -4.97
N PRO A 418 29.12 18.62 -3.79
CA PRO A 418 29.97 19.24 -2.78
C PRO A 418 31.41 19.34 -3.31
N ALA A 419 32.08 20.47 -3.08
CA ALA A 419 33.41 20.72 -3.63
C ALA A 419 34.44 19.71 -3.10
N ASN A 420 35.18 19.06 -4.01
CA ASN A 420 36.21 18.05 -3.71
C ASN A 420 35.70 16.87 -2.84
N ALA A 421 34.42 16.50 -2.98
CA ALA A 421 33.80 15.42 -2.22
C ALA A 421 32.70 14.71 -3.00
N ALA A 422 32.43 13.46 -2.65
CA ALA A 422 31.24 12.74 -3.07
C ALA A 422 30.20 12.72 -1.93
N PRO A 423 28.94 13.09 -2.18
CA PRO A 423 27.89 12.99 -1.17
C PRO A 423 27.55 11.52 -0.92
N VAL A 424 27.28 11.20 0.34
CA VAL A 424 26.82 9.86 0.76
C VAL A 424 25.61 9.98 1.66
N CYS A 425 24.66 9.05 1.55
CA CYS A 425 23.60 8.88 2.53
C CYS A 425 23.89 7.62 3.33
N THR A 426 24.17 7.79 4.62
CA THR A 426 24.47 6.66 5.51
C THR A 426 23.55 6.72 6.71
N ALA A 427 22.76 5.66 6.92
CA ALA A 427 21.78 5.57 8.01
C ALA A 427 20.81 6.76 8.07
N GLY A 428 20.44 7.31 6.90
CA GLY A 428 19.50 8.42 6.79
C GLY A 428 20.08 9.81 7.10
N ALA A 429 21.40 9.92 7.25
CA ALA A 429 22.09 11.20 7.36
C ALA A 429 22.96 11.46 6.12
N CYS A 430 22.88 12.68 5.60
CA CYS A 430 23.79 13.15 4.57
C CYS A 430 25.20 13.30 5.17
N GLY A 431 26.18 12.78 4.46
CA GLY A 431 27.59 12.94 4.76
C GLY A 431 28.38 13.11 3.47
N LEU A 432 29.70 13.16 3.62
CA LEU A 432 30.64 13.37 2.54
C LEU A 432 31.80 12.38 2.63
N VAL A 433 32.28 11.96 1.48
CA VAL A 433 33.56 11.28 1.32
C VAL A 433 34.46 12.22 0.55
N CYS A 434 35.47 12.78 1.22
CA CYS A 434 36.41 13.68 0.58
C CYS A 434 37.24 12.99 -0.49
N ASP A 435 37.56 13.73 -1.55
CA ASP A 435 38.56 13.33 -2.52
C ASP A 435 39.93 13.18 -1.85
N ALA A 436 40.78 12.35 -2.44
CA ALA A 436 42.12 12.11 -1.91
C ALA A 436 42.90 13.43 -1.75
N GLY A 437 43.45 13.66 -0.55
CA GLY A 437 44.20 14.88 -0.24
C GLY A 437 43.34 16.07 0.21
N TYR A 438 42.01 15.91 0.30
CA TYR A 438 41.10 16.91 0.84
C TYR A 438 40.51 16.49 2.18
N ARG A 439 40.06 17.46 2.95
CA ARG A 439 39.36 17.23 4.22
C ARG A 439 38.37 18.34 4.52
N ASP A 440 37.22 17.94 5.04
CA ASP A 440 36.27 18.80 5.72
C ASP A 440 36.79 19.15 7.13
N CYS A 441 37.13 20.41 7.34
CA CYS A 441 37.72 20.90 8.58
C CYS A 441 36.75 21.72 9.43
N ASN A 442 35.70 22.29 8.84
CA ASN A 442 34.65 23.03 9.55
C ASN A 442 33.46 22.13 9.96
N GLY A 443 33.34 20.94 9.38
CA GLY A 443 32.24 19.98 9.56
C GLY A 443 30.98 20.33 8.76
N ASP A 444 31.04 21.26 7.81
CA ASP A 444 29.90 21.73 7.04
C ASP A 444 29.80 21.00 5.71
N ILE A 445 28.80 20.13 5.59
CA ILE A 445 28.61 19.34 4.37
C ILE A 445 28.23 20.18 3.15
N ALA A 446 27.80 21.43 3.34
CA ALA A 446 27.32 22.29 2.27
C ALA A 446 28.46 22.90 1.43
N ASP A 447 29.64 23.13 2.00
CA ASP A 447 30.81 23.66 1.28
C ASP A 447 31.86 22.60 0.91
N GLY A 448 31.65 21.36 1.32
CA GLY A 448 32.37 20.18 0.84
C GLY A 448 33.65 19.91 1.62
N CYS A 449 34.71 19.46 0.93
CA CYS A 449 36.04 19.29 1.52
C CYS A 449 36.93 20.42 1.03
N GLU A 450 36.96 21.47 1.82
CA GLU A 450 37.47 22.80 1.55
C GLU A 450 38.98 22.93 1.76
N VAL A 451 39.59 22.03 2.55
CA VAL A 451 41.02 22.12 2.91
C VAL A 451 41.86 21.07 2.19
N ARG A 452 42.94 21.53 1.54
CA ARG A 452 43.99 20.70 0.96
C ARG A 452 45.02 20.27 2.01
N LEU A 453 45.25 18.97 2.11
CA LEU A 453 46.20 18.36 3.05
C LEU A 453 47.65 18.30 2.55
N ASP A 454 47.88 18.67 1.29
CA ASP A 454 49.22 18.79 0.70
C ASP A 454 49.83 20.19 0.86
N SER A 455 49.10 21.12 1.49
CA SER A 455 49.57 22.46 1.79
C SER A 455 50.46 22.49 3.04
N PRO A 456 51.54 23.29 3.06
CA PRO A 456 52.31 23.57 4.28
C PRO A 456 51.50 24.17 5.42
N THR A 457 50.29 24.68 5.16
CA THR A 457 49.41 25.28 6.19
C THR A 457 48.37 24.31 6.76
N SER A 458 48.21 23.12 6.19
CA SER A 458 47.28 22.07 6.65
C SER A 458 47.82 20.66 6.38
N CYS A 459 49.12 20.47 6.53
CA CYS A 459 49.84 19.29 6.07
C CYS A 459 49.41 18.02 6.83
N GLY A 460 48.70 17.13 6.15
CA GLY A 460 48.23 15.85 6.68
C GLY A 460 47.02 15.92 7.61
N SER A 461 46.72 17.08 8.20
CA SER A 461 45.47 17.30 8.94
C SER A 461 45.12 18.78 9.06
N CYS A 462 43.84 19.07 9.33
CA CYS A 462 43.30 20.41 9.53
C CYS A 462 44.17 21.24 10.48
N GLY A 463 44.64 22.40 10.02
CA GLY A 463 45.41 23.35 10.83
C GLY A 463 46.87 22.95 11.13
N THR A 464 47.39 21.88 10.54
CA THR A 464 48.80 21.50 10.72
C THR A 464 49.72 22.35 9.86
N VAL A 465 50.34 23.37 10.48
CA VAL A 465 51.31 24.23 9.81
C VAL A 465 52.73 23.68 9.94
N CYS A 466 53.43 23.56 8.81
CA CYS A 466 54.82 23.14 8.74
C CYS A 466 55.77 24.24 9.22
N GLY A 467 56.58 23.93 10.24
CA GLY A 467 57.49 24.87 10.88
C GLY A 467 58.82 25.04 10.13
N VAL A 468 59.62 26.02 10.55
CA VAL A 468 60.87 26.43 9.87
C VAL A 468 61.93 25.33 9.72
N THR A 469 61.93 24.31 10.59
CA THR A 469 62.87 23.17 10.49
C THR A 469 62.40 22.07 9.56
N ARG A 470 61.11 22.04 9.23
CA ARG A 470 60.46 21.08 8.33
C ARG A 470 59.40 21.82 7.52
N PRO A 471 59.81 22.74 6.62
CA PRO A 471 58.89 23.70 6.01
C PRO A 471 58.06 23.11 4.87
N LEU A 472 58.43 21.93 4.37
CA LEU A 472 57.81 21.31 3.20
C LEU A 472 56.72 20.35 3.63
N CYS A 473 55.60 20.32 2.92
CA CYS A 473 54.63 19.24 3.02
C CYS A 473 54.90 18.20 1.93
N ALA A 474 55.08 16.94 2.31
CA ALA A 474 55.37 15.85 1.38
C ALA A 474 54.43 14.66 1.60
N ALA A 475 54.04 14.04 0.49
CA ALA A 475 53.30 12.79 0.49
C ALA A 475 54.18 11.63 0.97
N ARG A 476 53.59 10.70 1.72
CA ARG A 476 54.21 9.48 2.20
C ARG A 476 53.76 8.28 1.38
N PRO A 477 54.50 7.15 1.42
CA PRO A 477 54.12 5.93 0.70
C PRO A 477 52.75 5.35 1.07
N ASP A 478 52.18 5.73 2.22
CA ASP A 478 50.86 5.32 2.69
C ASP A 478 49.73 6.26 2.21
N GLY A 479 50.04 7.27 1.39
CA GLY A 479 49.09 8.27 0.90
C GLY A 479 48.79 9.41 1.88
N SER A 480 49.43 9.43 3.06
CA SER A 480 49.32 10.55 4.01
C SER A 480 50.30 11.68 3.69
N TYR A 481 50.06 12.87 4.23
CA TYR A 481 50.99 14.00 4.12
C TYR A 481 51.66 14.29 5.46
N ALA A 482 52.93 14.68 5.43
CA ALA A 482 53.64 15.12 6.63
C ALA A 482 54.67 16.19 6.32
N CYS A 483 54.95 17.05 7.30
CA CYS A 483 56.01 18.03 7.18
C CYS A 483 57.38 17.34 7.09
N VAL A 484 58.25 17.75 6.17
CA VAL A 484 59.61 17.21 5.98
C VAL A 484 60.63 18.33 5.86
N ALA A 485 61.90 18.02 6.14
CA ALA A 485 62.99 18.99 6.05
C ALA A 485 63.49 19.18 4.62
N ASP A 486 63.40 18.13 3.81
CA ASP A 486 63.78 18.11 2.39
C ASP A 486 62.94 17.04 1.66
N CYS A 487 62.94 17.08 0.34
CA CYS A 487 62.23 16.09 -0.48
C CYS A 487 62.98 14.75 -0.54
N ASP A 488 62.23 13.66 -0.66
CA ASP A 488 62.80 12.33 -0.83
C ASP A 488 63.49 12.18 -2.20
N ALA A 489 64.40 11.20 -2.31
CA ALA A 489 65.16 10.97 -3.53
C ALA A 489 64.23 10.70 -4.73
N GLY A 490 64.35 11.51 -5.78
CA GLY A 490 63.52 11.44 -6.99
C GLY A 490 62.38 12.46 -7.02
N GLN A 491 62.09 13.15 -5.91
CA GLN A 491 61.14 14.27 -5.87
C GLN A 491 61.89 15.61 -5.99
N THR A 492 61.17 16.63 -6.49
CA THR A 492 61.68 18.00 -6.61
C THR A 492 60.84 18.95 -5.79
N SER A 493 61.49 19.89 -5.11
CA SER A 493 60.83 20.98 -4.39
C SER A 493 60.26 22.00 -5.38
N CYS A 494 58.94 22.06 -5.48
CA CYS A 494 58.23 23.00 -6.34
C CYS A 494 57.47 24.03 -5.51
N THR A 495 57.55 25.30 -5.90
CA THR A 495 56.81 26.39 -5.24
C THR A 495 55.70 26.86 -6.16
N ASN A 496 54.47 26.89 -5.65
CA ASN A 496 53.31 27.37 -6.41
C ASN A 496 53.28 28.92 -6.44
N ALA A 497 52.33 29.48 -7.20
CA ALA A 497 52.16 30.94 -7.31
C ALA A 497 51.76 31.64 -5.99
N LEU A 498 51.27 30.90 -5.00
CA LEU A 498 50.89 31.38 -3.67
C LEU A 498 52.07 31.39 -2.69
N GLY A 499 53.24 30.84 -3.09
CA GLY A 499 54.43 30.75 -2.26
C GLY A 499 54.53 29.47 -1.42
N ASP A 500 53.60 28.52 -1.60
CA ASP A 500 53.67 27.22 -0.93
C ASP A 500 54.68 26.31 -1.63
N THR A 501 55.59 25.72 -0.86
CA THR A 501 56.59 24.79 -1.37
C THR A 501 56.26 23.35 -0.95
N THR A 502 56.16 22.45 -1.93
CA THR A 502 55.83 21.03 -1.75
C THR A 502 56.77 20.13 -2.54
N CYS A 503 56.84 18.86 -2.16
CA CYS A 503 57.64 17.86 -2.86
C CYS A 503 56.77 17.12 -3.88
N VAL A 504 57.16 17.16 -5.15
CA VAL A 504 56.40 16.57 -6.27
C VAL A 504 57.30 15.68 -7.13
N ASP A 505 56.73 14.65 -7.74
CA ASP A 505 57.43 13.74 -8.65
C ASP A 505 57.25 14.18 -10.11
N LEU A 506 58.30 14.73 -10.70
CA LEU A 506 58.26 15.25 -12.09
C LEU A 506 58.16 14.15 -13.15
N THR A 507 58.20 12.86 -12.79
CA THR A 507 58.17 11.74 -13.73
C THR A 507 56.79 11.17 -13.95
N SER A 508 55.89 11.33 -12.98
CA SER A 508 54.56 10.70 -12.95
C SER A 508 53.43 11.64 -12.52
N ASP A 509 53.74 12.79 -11.90
CA ASP A 509 52.74 13.78 -11.49
C ASP A 509 52.24 14.59 -12.70
N ILE A 510 50.94 14.49 -12.97
CA ILE A 510 50.24 15.20 -14.04
C ILE A 510 50.30 16.73 -13.92
N GLY A 511 50.37 17.26 -12.69
CA GLY A 511 50.45 18.70 -12.42
C GLY A 511 51.87 19.27 -12.51
N ASN A 512 52.89 18.42 -12.56
CA ASN A 512 54.29 18.80 -12.50
C ASN A 512 55.16 18.02 -13.50
N CYS A 513 54.58 17.59 -14.62
CA CYS A 513 55.22 16.64 -15.53
C CYS A 513 56.41 17.28 -16.26
N GLY A 514 57.63 16.79 -15.97
CA GLY A 514 58.88 17.31 -16.52
C GLY A 514 59.35 18.65 -15.93
N GLY A 515 58.56 19.29 -15.08
CA GLY A 515 58.92 20.54 -14.41
C GLY A 515 57.83 21.07 -13.48
N CYS A 516 58.21 21.85 -12.48
CA CYS A 516 57.29 22.46 -11.52
C CYS A 516 56.19 23.26 -12.23
N GLY A 517 54.93 22.99 -11.90
CA GLY A 517 53.75 23.67 -12.47
C GLY A 517 53.50 23.38 -13.95
N THR A 518 54.16 22.37 -14.52
CA THR A 518 53.91 21.91 -15.89
C THR A 518 52.76 20.91 -15.87
N THR A 519 51.52 21.43 -15.89
CA THR A 519 50.32 20.59 -15.95
C THR A 519 50.11 20.04 -17.35
N CYS A 520 49.93 18.72 -17.48
CA CYS A 520 49.53 18.11 -18.74
C CYS A 520 48.11 18.54 -19.09
N ALA A 521 47.94 19.20 -20.23
CA ALA A 521 46.64 19.65 -20.69
C ALA A 521 45.73 18.45 -20.98
N GLY A 522 44.51 18.49 -20.46
CA GLY A 522 43.46 17.57 -20.87
C GLY A 522 43.10 17.78 -22.34
N ALA A 523 42.67 16.70 -22.98
CA ALA A 523 42.30 16.69 -24.38
C ALA A 523 40.87 16.16 -24.54
N LEU A 524 40.23 16.46 -25.68
CA LEU A 524 38.84 16.06 -25.92
C LEU A 524 38.70 14.53 -25.87
N ASN A 525 37.80 14.03 -25.00
CA ASN A 525 37.54 12.62 -24.72
C ASN A 525 38.80 11.81 -24.32
N ALA A 526 39.76 12.46 -23.66
CA ALA A 526 41.02 11.86 -23.26
C ALA A 526 41.44 12.33 -21.88
N THR A 527 42.00 11.40 -21.10
CA THR A 527 42.64 11.68 -19.83
C THR A 527 44.11 12.03 -20.06
N PRO A 528 44.63 13.13 -19.50
CA PRO A 528 46.06 13.43 -19.56
C PRO A 528 46.83 12.37 -18.76
N THR A 529 48.06 12.07 -19.17
CA THR A 529 48.97 11.15 -18.47
C THR A 529 50.35 11.78 -18.38
N CYS A 530 51.11 11.45 -17.33
CA CYS A 530 52.53 11.79 -17.22
C CYS A 530 53.34 10.51 -17.09
N SER A 531 54.26 10.28 -18.02
CA SER A 531 55.16 9.13 -18.00
C SER A 531 56.56 9.54 -18.42
N ALA A 532 57.55 9.20 -17.59
CA ALA A 532 58.95 9.55 -17.80
C ALA A 532 59.14 11.05 -18.10
N SER A 533 58.48 11.91 -17.32
CA SER A 533 58.58 13.38 -17.44
C SER A 533 58.06 13.95 -18.76
N THR A 534 57.23 13.21 -19.49
CA THR A 534 56.59 13.64 -20.72
C THR A 534 55.08 13.52 -20.60
N CYS A 535 54.36 14.58 -20.98
CA CYS A 535 52.90 14.54 -21.07
C CYS A 535 52.45 13.66 -22.23
N GLY A 536 51.48 12.80 -21.98
CA GLY A 536 50.77 12.01 -22.99
C GLY A 536 49.27 12.05 -22.75
N THR A 537 48.53 11.32 -23.58
CA THR A 537 47.06 11.25 -23.55
C THR A 537 46.61 9.79 -23.57
N SER A 538 45.52 9.47 -22.86
CA SER A 538 44.88 8.17 -22.87
C SER A 538 43.39 8.31 -23.14
N CYS A 539 42.91 7.70 -24.22
CA CYS A 539 41.52 7.83 -24.66
C CYS A 539 40.53 7.18 -23.68
N GLU A 540 39.41 7.87 -23.45
CA GLU A 540 38.28 7.34 -22.71
C GLU A 540 37.64 6.16 -23.46
N THR A 541 36.91 5.32 -22.73
CA THR A 541 36.24 4.15 -23.30
C THR A 541 35.27 4.58 -24.41
N GLY A 542 35.40 3.98 -25.59
CA GLY A 542 34.58 4.34 -26.75
C GLY A 542 35.12 5.49 -27.59
N PHE A 543 36.30 6.01 -27.26
CA PHE A 543 37.01 7.00 -28.05
C PHE A 543 38.39 6.50 -28.48
N ARG A 544 38.86 6.98 -29.62
CA ARG A 544 40.21 6.70 -30.14
C ARG A 544 40.79 7.96 -30.78
N ASP A 545 42.10 8.07 -30.67
CA ASP A 545 42.95 8.94 -31.50
C ASP A 545 43.15 8.24 -32.85
N CYS A 546 42.55 8.77 -33.91
CA CYS A 546 42.55 8.15 -35.23
C CYS A 546 43.46 8.87 -36.24
N ASP A 547 43.97 10.05 -35.92
CA ASP A 547 45.01 10.74 -36.68
C ASP A 547 46.43 10.52 -36.14
N GLY A 548 46.54 10.04 -34.90
CA GLY A 548 47.78 9.64 -34.23
C GLY A 548 48.65 10.82 -33.81
N ASP A 549 48.09 12.03 -33.73
CA ASP A 549 48.84 13.21 -33.34
C ASP A 549 49.00 13.35 -31.81
N GLY A 550 48.31 12.52 -31.03
CA GLY A 550 48.38 12.46 -29.58
C GLY A 550 47.73 13.65 -28.86
N THR A 551 47.03 14.52 -29.59
CA THR A 551 46.44 15.75 -29.06
C THR A 551 44.98 15.60 -28.63
N SER A 552 44.26 14.59 -29.12
CA SER A 552 42.89 14.29 -28.69
C SER A 552 42.43 12.87 -29.05
N CYS A 553 41.25 12.46 -28.56
CA CYS A 553 40.57 11.22 -28.93
C CYS A 553 39.23 11.55 -29.59
N GLU A 554 39.35 12.09 -30.79
CA GLU A 554 38.33 12.74 -31.58
C GLU A 554 37.31 11.77 -32.20
N ALA A 555 37.64 10.49 -32.30
CA ALA A 555 36.81 9.50 -32.97
C ALA A 555 36.00 8.65 -31.97
N THR A 556 34.67 8.71 -32.06
CA THR A 556 33.78 7.79 -31.35
C THR A 556 33.78 6.42 -32.02
N VAL A 557 34.02 5.36 -31.25
CA VAL A 557 34.09 3.95 -31.68
C VAL A 557 33.29 3.07 -30.71
N PRO A 558 32.30 2.28 -31.17
CA PRO A 558 31.90 2.13 -32.55
C PRO A 558 30.98 3.27 -33.02
N SER A 559 31.20 3.74 -34.24
CA SER A 559 30.29 4.65 -34.95
C SER A 559 30.17 4.24 -36.42
N LEU A 560 29.26 4.88 -37.15
CA LEU A 560 29.12 4.62 -38.59
C LEU A 560 30.36 5.03 -39.39
N ALA A 561 31.16 5.98 -38.89
CA ALA A 561 32.43 6.41 -39.48
C ALA A 561 33.63 5.55 -39.01
N HIS A 562 33.51 4.89 -37.86
CA HIS A 562 34.56 4.13 -37.21
C HIS A 562 34.05 2.79 -36.67
N CYS A 563 33.51 1.94 -37.55
CA CYS A 563 32.91 0.68 -37.16
C CYS A 563 33.98 -0.40 -36.98
N GLY A 564 34.27 -0.77 -35.73
CA GLY A 564 35.31 -1.75 -35.39
C GLY A 564 36.73 -1.17 -35.32
N GLY A 565 36.93 0.11 -35.62
CA GLY A 565 38.22 0.78 -35.49
C GLY A 565 38.30 2.11 -36.24
N CYS A 566 39.45 2.78 -36.14
CA CYS A 566 39.72 4.05 -36.80
C CYS A 566 39.57 3.94 -38.32
N ASN A 567 38.96 4.96 -38.91
CA ASN A 567 38.78 5.09 -40.36
C ASN A 567 38.16 3.84 -41.05
N MET A 568 37.23 3.15 -40.38
CA MET A 568 36.47 2.03 -40.95
C MET A 568 34.97 2.38 -41.10
N PRO A 569 34.59 3.23 -42.07
CA PRO A 569 33.21 3.66 -42.23
C PRO A 569 32.33 2.57 -42.88
N CYS A 570 31.08 2.47 -42.43
CA CYS A 570 30.08 1.63 -43.09
C CYS A 570 29.58 2.30 -44.37
N SER A 571 29.76 1.64 -45.51
CA SER A 571 29.28 2.15 -46.80
C SER A 571 27.77 1.98 -46.92
N PRO A 572 27.01 2.99 -47.39
CA PRO A 572 25.58 2.86 -47.61
C PRO A 572 25.30 1.76 -48.65
N VAL A 573 24.25 0.98 -48.40
CA VAL A 573 23.80 -0.12 -49.27
C VAL A 573 22.32 0.07 -49.63
N SER A 574 21.90 -0.46 -50.77
CA SER A 574 20.59 -0.17 -51.37
C SER A 574 19.41 -0.65 -50.51
N ASN A 575 18.34 0.15 -50.48
CA ASN A 575 17.05 -0.15 -49.81
C ASN A 575 17.18 -0.57 -48.33
N ALA A 576 18.21 -0.09 -47.65
CA ALA A 576 18.54 -0.48 -46.29
C ALA A 576 18.99 0.71 -45.45
N THR A 577 18.67 0.65 -44.18
CA THR A 577 19.30 1.43 -43.11
C THR A 577 20.43 0.58 -42.53
N ILE A 578 21.59 1.19 -42.28
CA ILE A 578 22.80 0.50 -41.81
C ILE A 578 23.12 0.90 -40.36
N ALA A 579 23.74 -0.01 -39.63
CA ALA A 579 24.25 0.23 -38.28
C ALA A 579 25.62 -0.43 -38.11
N CYS A 580 26.36 0.00 -37.09
CA CYS A 580 27.57 -0.68 -36.67
C CYS A 580 27.26 -1.59 -35.48
N ASN A 581 27.50 -2.90 -35.63
CA ASN A 581 27.51 -3.86 -34.54
C ASN A 581 28.94 -4.40 -34.42
N ALA A 582 29.75 -3.72 -33.61
CA ALA A 582 31.20 -3.85 -33.59
C ALA A 582 31.68 -5.33 -33.58
N PRO A 583 32.61 -5.74 -34.47
CA PRO A 583 33.38 -4.91 -35.41
C PRO A 583 32.75 -4.74 -36.81
N ASN A 584 31.52 -5.24 -37.04
CA ASN A 584 30.96 -5.39 -38.38
C ASN A 584 29.84 -4.38 -38.68
N CYS A 585 29.81 -3.88 -39.90
CA CYS A 585 28.65 -3.17 -40.43
C CYS A 585 27.51 -4.16 -40.69
N VAL A 586 26.31 -3.83 -40.25
CA VAL A 586 25.10 -4.65 -40.38
C VAL A 586 23.95 -3.83 -40.97
N ILE A 587 22.98 -4.53 -41.55
CA ILE A 587 21.71 -3.90 -41.96
C ILE A 587 20.82 -3.79 -40.72
N ALA A 588 20.47 -2.57 -40.33
CA ALA A 588 19.58 -2.28 -39.21
C ALA A 588 18.10 -2.51 -39.57
N GLY A 589 17.75 -2.31 -40.83
CA GLY A 589 16.40 -2.54 -41.33
C GLY A 589 16.30 -2.23 -42.82
N CYS A 590 15.35 -2.88 -43.50
CA CYS A 590 15.09 -2.64 -44.91
C CYS A 590 14.00 -1.59 -45.10
N THR A 591 14.11 -0.77 -46.15
CA THR A 591 13.13 0.26 -46.45
C THR A 591 11.96 -0.32 -47.25
N GLY A 592 10.72 -0.08 -46.80
CA GLY A 592 9.52 -0.51 -47.50
C GLY A 592 9.34 -2.03 -47.54
N THR A 593 9.05 -2.56 -48.73
CA THR A 593 8.76 -3.97 -48.99
C THR A 593 10.02 -4.79 -49.30
N TYR A 594 11.20 -4.17 -49.28
CA TYR A 594 12.46 -4.87 -49.50
C TYR A 594 12.86 -5.71 -48.27
N ARG A 595 13.52 -6.84 -48.49
CA ARG A 595 14.12 -7.70 -47.48
C ARG A 595 15.50 -8.15 -47.95
N ASN A 596 16.38 -8.42 -46.99
CA ASN A 596 17.66 -9.09 -47.24
C ASN A 596 17.46 -10.60 -47.07
N CYS A 597 17.32 -11.32 -48.16
CA CYS A 597 17.01 -12.75 -48.15
C CYS A 597 18.27 -13.64 -48.25
N ASP A 598 19.44 -13.07 -48.53
CA ASP A 598 20.73 -13.78 -48.57
C ASP A 598 21.65 -13.51 -47.37
N SER A 599 21.23 -12.60 -46.47
CA SER A 599 21.94 -12.14 -45.28
C SER A 599 23.31 -11.50 -45.56
N MET A 600 23.55 -11.01 -46.77
CA MET A 600 24.80 -10.33 -47.11
C MET A 600 24.66 -8.82 -46.92
N TYR A 601 25.64 -8.20 -46.23
CA TYR A 601 25.65 -6.74 -46.05
C TYR A 601 25.86 -6.00 -47.38
N ALA A 602 26.77 -6.51 -48.23
CA ALA A 602 27.35 -5.75 -49.34
C ALA A 602 26.36 -5.35 -50.45
N ASN A 603 25.25 -6.07 -50.59
CA ASN A 603 24.22 -5.84 -51.61
C ASN A 603 22.91 -5.26 -51.05
N GLY A 604 22.82 -5.01 -49.73
CA GLY A 604 21.68 -4.33 -49.11
C GLY A 604 20.44 -5.20 -48.96
N CYS A 605 19.25 -4.59 -49.06
CA CYS A 605 17.99 -5.32 -49.11
C CYS A 605 17.52 -5.42 -50.56
N GLU A 606 17.85 -6.54 -51.17
CA GLU A 606 17.81 -6.78 -52.61
C GLU A 606 16.47 -7.31 -53.11
N THR A 607 15.63 -7.86 -52.22
CA THR A 607 14.43 -8.58 -52.60
C THR A 607 13.16 -7.81 -52.25
N ASP A 608 12.39 -7.36 -53.24
CA ASP A 608 11.06 -6.76 -53.01
C ASP A 608 9.99 -7.86 -52.78
N THR A 609 9.54 -8.02 -51.55
CA THR A 609 8.56 -9.05 -51.18
C THR A 609 7.12 -8.70 -51.58
N ALA A 610 6.86 -7.51 -52.13
CA ALA A 610 5.53 -7.15 -52.63
C ALA A 610 5.25 -7.69 -54.04
N THR A 611 6.30 -7.95 -54.81
CA THR A 611 6.23 -8.28 -56.24
C THR A 611 7.00 -9.55 -56.60
N SER A 612 7.95 -9.98 -55.77
CA SER A 612 8.74 -11.19 -56.04
C SER A 612 7.90 -12.45 -55.84
N VAL A 613 7.64 -13.17 -56.95
CA VAL A 613 6.96 -14.47 -56.94
C VAL A 613 7.70 -15.50 -56.07
N GLY A 614 9.03 -15.40 -55.94
CA GLY A 614 9.84 -16.31 -55.11
C GLY A 614 9.92 -15.95 -53.62
N ASN A 615 9.49 -14.75 -53.24
CA ASN A 615 9.64 -14.19 -51.89
C ASN A 615 8.40 -13.38 -51.49
N CYS A 616 7.21 -13.84 -51.85
CA CYS A 616 5.98 -13.09 -51.73
C CYS A 616 5.58 -12.94 -50.26
N GLY A 617 5.60 -11.71 -49.75
CA GLY A 617 5.34 -11.33 -48.36
C GLY A 617 6.49 -11.63 -47.39
N THR A 618 7.32 -12.63 -47.64
CA THR A 618 8.51 -12.93 -46.84
C THR A 618 9.57 -13.66 -47.68
N CYS A 619 10.83 -13.58 -47.25
CA CYS A 619 11.94 -14.32 -47.86
C CYS A 619 11.62 -15.82 -47.94
N GLY A 620 11.87 -16.42 -49.09
CA GLY A 620 11.68 -17.85 -49.36
C GLY A 620 10.23 -18.29 -49.62
N ARG A 621 9.24 -17.40 -49.49
CA ARG A 621 7.84 -17.73 -49.80
C ARG A 621 7.58 -17.64 -51.30
N SER A 622 7.78 -18.75 -52.00
CA SER A 622 7.47 -18.84 -53.42
C SER A 622 5.98 -19.10 -53.65
N CYS A 623 5.34 -18.34 -54.53
CA CYS A 623 4.01 -18.65 -55.04
C CYS A 623 4.14 -19.78 -56.07
N THR A 624 3.58 -20.94 -55.74
CA THR A 624 3.56 -22.10 -56.63
C THR A 624 2.15 -22.30 -57.15
N ALA A 625 1.99 -22.56 -58.44
CA ALA A 625 0.69 -22.86 -59.05
C ALA A 625 0.04 -24.06 -58.34
N GLY A 626 -1.19 -23.86 -57.86
CA GLY A 626 -2.04 -24.90 -57.29
C GLY A 626 -2.70 -25.77 -58.36
N ALA A 627 -3.79 -26.43 -58.01
CA ALA A 627 -4.53 -27.27 -58.95
C ALA A 627 -5.13 -26.43 -60.09
N ASN A 628 -4.87 -26.84 -61.34
CA ASN A 628 -5.41 -26.24 -62.56
C ASN A 628 -5.17 -24.72 -62.72
N VAL A 629 -4.10 -24.20 -62.12
CA VAL A 629 -3.68 -22.80 -62.24
C VAL A 629 -2.63 -22.67 -63.34
N ALA A 630 -2.84 -21.77 -64.31
CA ALA A 630 -1.93 -21.56 -65.42
C ALA A 630 -0.83 -20.52 -65.09
N GLU A 631 -1.17 -19.46 -64.36
CA GLU A 631 -0.23 -18.40 -64.02
C GLU A 631 -0.51 -17.84 -62.61
N VAL A 632 0.56 -17.63 -61.84
CA VAL A 632 0.52 -17.03 -60.50
C VAL A 632 1.34 -15.76 -60.46
N THR A 633 0.96 -14.83 -59.61
CA THR A 633 1.69 -13.59 -59.36
C THR A 633 1.83 -13.32 -57.86
N CYS A 634 2.75 -12.43 -57.50
CA CYS A 634 2.77 -11.80 -56.20
C CYS A 634 2.28 -10.37 -56.34
N ALA A 635 1.15 -10.06 -55.71
CA ALA A 635 0.57 -8.73 -55.71
C ALA A 635 0.30 -8.29 -54.27
N ALA A 636 0.80 -7.11 -53.90
CA ALA A 636 0.64 -6.55 -52.55
C ALA A 636 1.05 -7.53 -51.43
N ALA A 637 2.18 -8.24 -51.62
CA ALA A 637 2.71 -9.23 -50.68
C ALA A 637 1.82 -10.47 -50.44
N ALA A 638 0.87 -10.75 -51.33
CA ALA A 638 0.07 -11.96 -51.35
C ALA A 638 0.17 -12.68 -52.70
N CYS A 639 0.19 -14.02 -52.66
CA CYS A 639 0.11 -14.83 -53.87
C CYS A 639 -1.31 -14.73 -54.43
N ALA A 640 -1.41 -14.51 -55.74
CA ALA A 640 -2.69 -14.41 -56.45
C ALA A 640 -2.64 -15.25 -57.72
N ILE A 641 -3.80 -15.76 -58.12
CA ILE A 641 -4.01 -16.45 -59.39
C ILE A 641 -4.21 -15.37 -60.46
N VAL A 642 -3.41 -15.40 -61.53
CA VAL A 642 -3.57 -14.51 -62.69
C VAL A 642 -4.51 -15.15 -63.70
N ASP A 643 -4.30 -16.45 -63.96
CA ASP A 643 -5.07 -17.20 -64.94
C ASP A 643 -5.19 -18.68 -64.57
N CYS A 644 -6.30 -19.28 -64.98
CA CYS A 644 -6.61 -20.69 -64.81
C CYS A 644 -6.24 -21.48 -66.06
N GLU A 645 -5.97 -22.79 -65.91
CA GLU A 645 -5.85 -23.68 -67.05
C GLU A 645 -7.16 -23.69 -67.87
N PRO A 646 -7.12 -23.84 -69.20
CA PRO A 646 -8.31 -23.80 -70.04
C PRO A 646 -9.41 -24.77 -69.56
N GLY A 647 -10.61 -24.23 -69.32
CA GLY A 647 -11.75 -24.99 -68.82
C GLY A 647 -11.85 -25.04 -67.30
N TRP A 648 -11.05 -24.28 -66.56
CA TRP A 648 -11.16 -24.11 -65.12
C TRP A 648 -11.37 -22.64 -64.74
N ALA A 649 -11.99 -22.40 -63.59
CA ALA A 649 -12.20 -21.09 -63.01
C ALA A 649 -11.98 -21.12 -61.49
N ASP A 650 -11.42 -20.03 -60.97
CA ASP A 650 -11.34 -19.69 -59.55
C ASP A 650 -12.64 -18.96 -59.17
N CYS A 651 -13.52 -19.62 -58.42
CA CYS A 651 -14.84 -19.08 -58.09
C CYS A 651 -14.95 -18.58 -56.65
N ASP A 652 -14.08 -19.03 -55.75
CA ASP A 652 -14.03 -18.58 -54.36
C ASP A 652 -13.00 -17.47 -54.10
N GLY A 653 -12.06 -17.26 -55.02
CA GLY A 653 -10.98 -16.28 -54.93
C GLY A 653 -9.86 -16.70 -53.97
N ASP A 654 -9.80 -17.97 -53.56
CA ASP A 654 -8.80 -18.50 -52.64
C ASP A 654 -7.62 -19.12 -53.41
N PHE A 655 -6.45 -18.50 -53.27
CA PHE A 655 -5.21 -19.00 -53.85
C PHE A 655 -4.88 -20.45 -53.43
N ALA A 656 -5.31 -20.89 -52.24
CA ALA A 656 -4.99 -22.21 -51.70
C ALA A 656 -5.75 -23.35 -52.38
N THR A 657 -6.97 -23.11 -52.83
CA THR A 657 -7.82 -24.10 -53.51
C THR A 657 -7.52 -24.19 -55.00
N GLY A 658 -6.89 -23.16 -55.58
CA GLY A 658 -6.51 -23.12 -57.00
C GLY A 658 -7.73 -22.80 -57.87
N CYS A 659 -7.70 -23.22 -59.14
CA CYS A 659 -8.88 -23.12 -60.00
C CYS A 659 -9.71 -24.39 -59.81
N GLU A 660 -10.66 -24.32 -58.90
CA GLU A 660 -11.37 -25.44 -58.29
C GLU A 660 -12.60 -25.88 -59.10
N ILE A 661 -13.15 -25.00 -59.94
CA ILE A 661 -14.36 -25.28 -60.69
C ILE A 661 -14.06 -25.56 -62.16
N GLN A 662 -14.54 -26.71 -62.64
CA GLN A 662 -14.52 -27.06 -64.05
C GLN A 662 -15.66 -26.35 -64.81
N LEU A 663 -15.30 -25.56 -65.81
CA LEU A 663 -16.21 -24.93 -66.77
C LEU A 663 -16.72 -25.95 -67.80
N GLY A 664 -17.79 -25.60 -68.51
CA GLY A 664 -18.44 -26.52 -69.46
C GLY A 664 -19.46 -27.46 -68.80
N THR A 665 -19.74 -27.27 -67.52
CA THR A 665 -20.81 -27.98 -66.82
C THR A 665 -22.12 -27.20 -66.91
N ARG A 666 -23.25 -27.86 -66.63
CA ARG A 666 -24.56 -27.20 -66.68
C ARG A 666 -24.66 -26.01 -65.72
N ASP A 667 -23.99 -26.08 -64.57
CA ASP A 667 -24.08 -25.08 -63.50
C ASP A 667 -22.94 -24.03 -63.56
N HIS A 668 -21.87 -24.30 -64.31
CA HIS A 668 -20.75 -23.38 -64.55
C HIS A 668 -20.36 -23.46 -66.04
N CYS A 669 -21.17 -22.87 -66.91
CA CYS A 669 -21.00 -23.06 -68.34
C CYS A 669 -19.85 -22.24 -68.91
N SER A 670 -20.01 -20.92 -69.03
CA SER A 670 -18.95 -20.02 -69.51
C SER A 670 -18.08 -19.43 -68.40
N THR A 671 -18.66 -19.23 -67.21
CA THR A 671 -18.03 -18.61 -66.04
C THR A 671 -18.61 -19.19 -64.74
N CYS A 672 -18.04 -18.81 -63.59
CA CYS A 672 -18.53 -19.21 -62.27
C CYS A 672 -20.02 -18.91 -62.08
N GLY A 673 -20.83 -19.95 -61.87
CA GLY A 673 -22.26 -19.84 -61.62
C GLY A 673 -23.11 -19.56 -62.87
N ASP A 674 -22.51 -19.57 -64.08
CA ASP A 674 -23.25 -19.42 -65.33
C ASP A 674 -24.06 -20.69 -65.64
N ARG A 675 -25.26 -20.76 -65.04
CA ARG A 675 -26.14 -21.91 -65.16
C ARG A 675 -26.97 -21.86 -66.44
N CYS A 676 -26.92 -22.94 -67.22
CA CYS A 676 -27.80 -23.12 -68.38
C CYS A 676 -29.22 -23.50 -67.95
N GLN A 677 -30.10 -22.49 -67.92
CA GLN A 677 -31.51 -22.65 -67.60
C GLN A 677 -32.39 -21.71 -68.44
N GLY A 678 -33.55 -22.21 -68.85
CA GLY A 678 -34.58 -21.42 -69.53
C GLY A 678 -34.28 -21.20 -71.02
N PRO A 679 -34.59 -20.03 -71.59
CA PRO A 679 -34.54 -19.80 -73.03
C PRO A 679 -33.11 -19.82 -73.61
N ARG A 680 -32.09 -19.73 -72.76
CA ARG A 680 -30.66 -19.88 -73.13
C ARG A 680 -30.26 -21.33 -73.39
N GLY A 681 -31.13 -22.30 -73.11
CA GLY A 681 -30.84 -23.72 -73.24
C GLY A 681 -30.61 -24.42 -71.91
N ASN A 682 -30.67 -25.75 -71.94
CA ASN A 682 -30.56 -26.60 -70.74
C ASN A 682 -29.26 -27.41 -70.69
N ARG A 683 -28.35 -27.20 -71.65
CA ARG A 683 -27.03 -27.82 -71.72
C ARG A 683 -25.96 -26.78 -71.98
N CYS A 684 -24.76 -27.07 -71.49
CA CYS A 684 -23.58 -26.30 -71.78
C CYS A 684 -22.82 -26.96 -72.94
N CYS A 685 -22.47 -26.18 -73.96
CA CYS A 685 -22.02 -26.68 -75.25
C CYS A 685 -20.80 -25.89 -75.74
N PRO A 686 -19.83 -26.52 -76.42
CA PRO A 686 -18.66 -25.81 -76.94
C PRO A 686 -19.07 -24.72 -77.94
N ASP A 687 -18.54 -23.52 -77.79
CA ASP A 687 -18.95 -22.36 -78.60
C ASP A 687 -18.18 -22.20 -79.92
N GLY A 688 -17.26 -23.11 -80.22
CA GLY A 688 -16.41 -23.09 -81.42
C GLY A 688 -15.23 -22.11 -81.35
N THR A 689 -15.12 -21.31 -80.29
CA THR A 689 -14.00 -20.39 -80.02
C THR A 689 -13.05 -20.90 -78.93
N GLY A 690 -13.32 -22.09 -78.40
CA GLY A 690 -12.57 -22.71 -77.30
C GLY A 690 -13.18 -22.48 -75.93
N GLY A 691 -14.34 -21.81 -75.85
CA GLY A 691 -15.15 -21.65 -74.66
C GLY A 691 -16.41 -22.51 -74.68
N PHE A 692 -17.31 -22.25 -73.72
CA PHE A 692 -18.61 -22.90 -73.64
C PHE A 692 -19.73 -21.86 -73.56
N ALA A 693 -20.87 -22.19 -74.14
CA ALA A 693 -22.08 -21.39 -74.10
C ALA A 693 -23.31 -22.26 -73.87
N CYS A 694 -24.36 -21.69 -73.28
CA CYS A 694 -25.63 -22.39 -73.10
C CYS A 694 -26.34 -22.58 -74.44
N GLY A 695 -26.83 -23.80 -74.68
CA GLY A 695 -27.52 -24.19 -75.91
C GLY A 695 -28.60 -25.25 -75.68
N ASN A 696 -29.43 -25.45 -76.71
CA ASN A 696 -30.39 -26.54 -76.74
C ASN A 696 -29.79 -27.75 -77.46
N GLY A 697 -30.38 -28.94 -77.26
CA GLY A 697 -29.84 -30.20 -77.76
C GLY A 697 -29.61 -30.40 -79.26
N ALA A 698 -29.92 -29.40 -80.09
CA ALA A 698 -29.62 -29.40 -81.51
C ALA A 698 -28.48 -28.43 -81.87
N ASP A 699 -28.14 -27.50 -80.96
CA ASP A 699 -27.05 -26.52 -81.07
C ASP A 699 -25.75 -27.03 -80.40
N CYS A 700 -25.80 -28.28 -79.92
CA CYS A 700 -24.76 -29.07 -79.29
C CYS A 700 -24.77 -30.46 -79.96
#